data_AF-B4G2G4-F1
#
_entry.id   AF-B4G2G4-F1
#
_cell.length_a   1.000
_cell.length_b   1.000
_cell.length_c   1.000
_cell.angle_alpha   90.00
_cell.angle_beta   90.00
_cell.angle_gamma   90.00
#
_symmetry.space_group_name_H-M   'P 1'
#
loop_
_entity.id
_entity.type
_entity.pdbx_description
1 polymer ?
#
loop_
_entity_poly.entity_id
_entity_poly.type
_entity_poly.pdbx_seq_one_letter_code
_entity_poly.pdbx_strand_id
1 'polypeptide(L)'
;MSARKRNASKNRSTKAVVPEEPEVPLEELFPDKLEVAQLDLIEDLDEGFFATSYQLVQHLSARQNSVASKVKRYVDILARIHSRYVSEVENGVAMHVKVVMADEKLDLALRTTAISEAMMEKLREALADSWRTTDAVKHREALMQDQLSTLVQGAPRLTRAEAQENRLSQKETRIRGMVYRERDRVAGELKDYQKRLELNRIYSETLDSVIQSLRETIAGQQILLWILESDSFPLISKHRKDCEVYEERIMSVQKELDAALQTLHILKYIEKEKSEVMAMNDRLKLTNERLSRENYTVSRTFHHKQEEKNRLVMNLKLSEDMNNALRRDNEELEAYRRNVDRDLKKKTDDAVLLERRFIQLVKKNSDLNDQIIVKDNEIKAMEKKQSITMAKLDEITQQKDDINRARGKLQLEIGRINDVVAGLRHGMASIRSQLQDVNVDLLRANKKLDEKELTVQRITREKRELAVEINEAHKKIESIEETLQIKTERLEFIQEELQRKHQDFMNAKKQMEIAHSERVMLLKTMDLCTRDRQILQATVTRLTHQINQLSGTVASNEKEISSLSNQIDHLKSTVKQKQNEIHGKDRLLANTRVDLHEMKIRFEQAQHTIDEDEKRFKQISCSLDEVNKEKSLVGLQMVRRNDEVRLLREKEAIMQSAIDRGTSQYNQRLEDIRLLKMEIVNLRMSHQCMQREVGNRAAMRQDVVRLERQLMQERVRISAFTSEMASPLHIHRWRVILGKDPRRYELIRKIQALLKQNMRLNVERLNMANKLQDSERLFETFKARIKHMPDPSVREKLCTQQRINRQQRNQLRVIKAELIINEIDLKSRDCLIKECQTKMKQQGQSQASLETVHKRCLEKYTEQYYAEKSSVSAYGDCKKRKLSADGS
;
A
#
# COMPACT_ATOMS: atom_id res chain seq x y z
N MET A 1 -25.16 36.36 -6.15
CA MET A 1 -26.21 37.36 -5.85
C MET A 1 -27.53 36.75 -6.34
N SER A 2 -28.64 36.63 -5.62
CA SER A 2 -29.06 37.13 -4.31
C SER A 2 -30.05 36.13 -3.69
N ALA A 3 -29.99 36.03 -2.36
CA ALA A 3 -31.08 35.81 -1.40
C ALA A 3 -31.79 34.44 -1.24
N ARG A 4 -31.57 33.93 -0.02
CA ARG A 4 -32.48 33.28 0.96
C ARG A 4 -32.77 31.79 0.80
N LYS A 5 -32.22 30.91 1.66
CA LYS A 5 -32.39 30.68 3.12
C LYS A 5 -33.75 30.10 3.55
N ARG A 6 -33.62 28.90 4.15
CA ARG A 6 -34.08 28.45 5.48
C ARG A 6 -35.35 27.60 5.59
N ASN A 7 -35.07 26.36 6.03
CA ASN A 7 -35.49 25.71 7.28
C ASN A 7 -36.87 25.03 7.37
N ALA A 8 -36.76 23.70 7.48
CA ALA A 8 -37.12 22.87 8.64
C ALA A 8 -38.59 22.82 9.11
N SER A 9 -39.12 21.60 9.21
CA SER A 9 -39.52 21.06 10.52
C SER A 9 -39.64 19.53 10.51
N LYS A 10 -39.21 18.95 11.63
CA LYS A 10 -39.53 17.60 12.10
C LYS A 10 -41.02 17.48 12.37
N ASN A 11 -41.59 16.28 12.32
CA ASN A 11 -42.43 15.85 13.44
C ASN A 11 -42.55 14.33 13.63
N ARG A 12 -42.80 14.04 14.91
CA ARG A 12 -42.69 12.81 15.68
C ARG A 12 -43.92 11.90 15.54
N SER A 13 -43.65 10.61 15.65
CA SER A 13 -44.44 9.53 16.27
C SER A 13 -45.92 9.79 16.61
N THR A 14 -46.79 8.96 16.04
CA THR A 14 -47.95 8.42 16.77
C THR A 14 -48.05 6.92 16.51
N LYS A 15 -48.23 6.17 17.60
CA LYS A 15 -48.49 4.73 17.64
C LYS A 15 -49.74 4.42 16.82
N ALA A 16 -49.61 3.57 15.81
CA ALA A 16 -50.72 2.84 15.22
C ALA A 16 -50.40 1.36 15.29
N VAL A 17 -51.42 0.62 15.71
CA VAL A 17 -51.48 -0.80 16.01
C VAL A 17 -51.10 -1.61 14.78
N VAL A 18 -50.23 -2.60 14.99
CA VAL A 18 -49.82 -3.62 14.03
C VAL A 18 -51.08 -4.33 13.51
N PRO A 19 -51.32 -4.40 12.19
CA PRO A 19 -52.16 -5.46 11.67
C PRO A 19 -51.38 -6.76 11.87
N GLU A 20 -51.88 -7.66 12.72
CA GLU A 20 -51.48 -9.06 12.72
C GLU A 20 -51.75 -9.60 11.30
N GLU A 21 -50.69 -9.66 10.49
CA GLU A 21 -50.68 -10.51 9.31
C GLU A 21 -50.78 -11.96 9.79
N PRO A 22 -51.62 -12.79 9.13
CA PRO A 22 -51.88 -14.15 9.59
C PRO A 22 -50.56 -14.93 9.65
N GLU A 23 -50.28 -15.60 10.77
CA GLU A 23 -49.19 -16.57 10.87
C GLU A 23 -49.43 -17.66 9.81
N VAL A 24 -48.79 -17.51 8.65
CA VAL A 24 -48.73 -18.57 7.64
C VAL A 24 -48.04 -19.76 8.30
N PRO A 25 -48.63 -20.96 8.30
CA PRO A 25 -47.98 -22.14 8.87
C PRO A 25 -46.60 -22.31 8.24
N LEU A 26 -45.56 -22.51 9.06
CA LEU A 26 -44.17 -22.70 8.62
C LEU A 26 -44.00 -23.80 7.55
N GLU A 27 -44.95 -24.73 7.47
CA GLU A 27 -45.03 -25.83 6.50
C GLU A 27 -45.41 -25.37 5.08
N GLU A 28 -46.08 -24.22 4.91
CA GLU A 28 -46.40 -23.64 3.59
C GLU A 28 -45.26 -22.78 3.03
N LEU A 29 -44.33 -22.33 3.88
CA LEU A 29 -43.17 -21.49 3.52
C LEU A 29 -41.97 -22.29 2.99
N PHE A 30 -41.91 -23.60 3.25
CA PHE A 30 -40.87 -24.51 2.77
C PHE A 30 -41.47 -25.72 2.05
N PRO A 31 -41.95 -25.59 0.81
CA PRO A 31 -42.49 -26.71 0.05
C PRO A 31 -41.38 -27.72 -0.33
N ASP A 32 -41.53 -28.98 0.06
CA ASP A 32 -40.61 -30.13 -0.20
C ASP A 32 -40.47 -30.54 -1.69
N LYS A 33 -40.69 -29.63 -2.64
CA LYS A 33 -40.81 -29.96 -4.08
C LYS A 33 -39.56 -29.70 -4.92
N LEU A 34 -38.50 -29.11 -4.36
CA LEU A 34 -37.29 -28.73 -5.11
C LEU A 34 -36.13 -29.69 -4.81
N GLU A 35 -35.70 -30.44 -5.83
CA GLU A 35 -34.47 -31.22 -5.75
C GLU A 35 -33.25 -30.29 -5.69
N VAL A 36 -32.32 -30.55 -4.76
CA VAL A 36 -31.12 -29.72 -4.53
C VAL A 36 -30.26 -29.51 -5.78
N ALA A 37 -30.34 -30.42 -6.75
CA ALA A 37 -29.60 -30.34 -8.02
C ALA A 37 -30.23 -29.38 -9.06
N GLN A 38 -31.46 -28.92 -8.84
CA GLN A 38 -32.19 -28.05 -9.76
C GLN A 38 -32.23 -26.58 -9.31
N LEU A 39 -31.59 -26.25 -8.18
CA LEU A 39 -31.57 -24.90 -7.61
C LEU A 39 -30.66 -23.99 -8.44
N ASP A 40 -31.22 -22.89 -8.95
CA ASP A 40 -30.44 -21.78 -9.47
C ASP A 40 -29.92 -20.96 -8.29
N LEU A 41 -28.60 -21.00 -8.11
CA LEU A 41 -27.93 -20.34 -7.00
C LEU A 41 -27.98 -18.80 -7.06
N ILE A 42 -28.54 -18.19 -8.11
CA ILE A 42 -28.71 -16.74 -8.23
C ILE A 42 -30.19 -16.36 -8.15
N GLU A 43 -31.07 -17.10 -8.81
CA GLU A 43 -32.51 -16.78 -8.86
C GLU A 43 -33.28 -17.35 -7.66
N ASP A 44 -32.91 -18.53 -7.14
CA ASP A 44 -33.65 -19.19 -6.06
C ASP A 44 -33.14 -18.83 -4.66
N LEU A 45 -31.88 -18.40 -4.52
CA LEU A 45 -31.28 -17.92 -3.27
C LEU A 45 -31.40 -16.39 -3.14
N ASP A 46 -32.60 -15.87 -3.34
CA ASP A 46 -32.88 -14.44 -3.35
C ASP A 46 -32.98 -13.83 -1.93
N GLU A 47 -33.15 -12.50 -1.85
CA GLU A 47 -33.34 -11.81 -0.57
C GLU A 47 -34.57 -12.33 0.20
N GLY A 48 -35.58 -12.85 -0.51
CA GLY A 48 -36.78 -13.49 0.06
C GLY A 48 -36.46 -14.81 0.78
N PHE A 49 -35.64 -15.68 0.19
CA PHE A 49 -35.17 -16.92 0.80
C PHE A 49 -34.37 -16.66 2.07
N PHE A 50 -33.47 -15.67 2.07
CA PHE A 50 -32.72 -15.33 3.28
C PHE A 50 -33.62 -14.70 4.35
N ALA A 51 -34.58 -13.86 3.98
CA ALA A 51 -35.55 -13.27 4.92
C ALA A 51 -36.42 -14.33 5.60
N THR A 52 -36.96 -15.28 4.84
CA THR A 52 -37.73 -16.42 5.36
C THR A 52 -36.88 -17.36 6.22
N SER A 53 -35.62 -17.60 5.84
CA SER A 53 -34.65 -18.36 6.64
C SER A 53 -34.33 -17.69 7.98
N TYR A 54 -34.23 -16.35 8.02
CA TYR A 54 -34.05 -15.60 9.27
C TYR A 54 -35.31 -15.57 10.15
N GLN A 55 -36.50 -15.55 9.55
CA GLN A 55 -37.76 -15.72 10.27
C GLN A 55 -37.82 -17.10 10.93
N LEU A 56 -37.43 -18.18 10.24
CA LEU A 56 -37.31 -19.52 10.81
C LEU A 56 -36.37 -19.55 12.02
N VAL A 57 -35.21 -18.88 11.93
CA VAL A 57 -34.27 -18.74 13.04
C VAL A 57 -34.90 -18.03 14.24
N GLN A 58 -35.70 -16.98 13.99
CA GLN A 58 -36.39 -16.22 15.03
C GLN A 58 -37.47 -17.06 15.73
N HIS A 59 -38.25 -17.84 14.98
CA HIS A 59 -39.21 -18.80 15.55
C HIS A 59 -38.53 -19.92 16.34
N LEU A 60 -37.41 -20.47 15.85
CA LEU A 60 -36.64 -21.49 16.55
C LEU A 60 -35.97 -20.95 17.83
N SER A 61 -35.58 -19.67 17.85
CA SER A 61 -35.00 -19.04 19.04
C SER A 61 -35.99 -19.00 20.21
N ALA A 62 -37.28 -18.82 19.93
CA ALA A 62 -38.32 -18.83 20.96
C ALA A 62 -38.56 -20.21 21.59
N ARG A 63 -38.28 -21.31 20.88
CA ARG A 63 -38.51 -22.70 21.34
C ARG A 63 -37.24 -23.43 21.80
N GLN A 64 -36.14 -23.33 21.05
CA GLN A 64 -34.88 -24.04 21.30
C GLN A 64 -33.67 -23.22 20.83
N ASN A 65 -33.11 -22.42 21.75
CA ASN A 65 -32.00 -21.50 21.45
C ASN A 65 -30.74 -22.18 20.89
N SER A 66 -30.42 -23.42 21.30
CA SER A 66 -29.23 -24.13 20.82
C SER A 66 -29.31 -24.53 19.35
N VAL A 67 -30.49 -24.94 18.88
CA VAL A 67 -30.76 -25.29 17.48
C VAL A 67 -30.85 -24.02 16.63
N ALA A 68 -31.55 -23.00 17.12
CA ALA A 68 -31.63 -21.70 16.45
C ALA A 68 -30.24 -21.08 16.20
N SER A 69 -29.33 -21.18 17.17
CA SER A 69 -27.95 -20.69 17.05
C SER A 69 -27.17 -21.42 15.95
N LYS A 70 -27.38 -22.74 15.78
CA LYS A 70 -26.74 -23.54 14.73
C LYS A 70 -27.31 -23.20 13.35
N VAL A 71 -28.64 -23.15 13.23
CA VAL A 71 -29.32 -22.81 11.98
C VAL A 71 -28.95 -21.40 11.54
N LYS A 72 -28.93 -20.43 12.46
CA LYS A 72 -28.45 -19.06 12.18
C LYS A 72 -27.04 -19.06 11.61
N ARG A 73 -26.13 -19.83 12.20
CA ARG A 73 -24.75 -19.93 11.72
C ARG A 73 -24.68 -20.49 10.29
N TYR A 74 -25.52 -21.46 9.95
CA TYR A 74 -25.60 -21.99 8.59
C TYR A 74 -26.16 -20.97 7.60
N VAL A 75 -27.25 -20.29 7.95
CA VAL A 75 -27.84 -19.22 7.12
C VAL A 75 -26.85 -18.08 6.90
N ASP A 76 -26.13 -17.64 7.96
CA ASP A 76 -25.12 -16.59 7.87
C ASP A 76 -23.89 -16.98 7.03
N ILE A 77 -23.53 -18.27 7.01
CA ILE A 77 -22.46 -18.78 6.16
C ILE A 77 -22.94 -18.84 4.71
N LEU A 78 -24.15 -19.36 4.48
CA LEU A 78 -24.74 -19.47 3.15
C LEU A 78 -24.94 -18.10 2.51
N ALA A 79 -25.44 -17.10 3.24
CA ALA A 79 -25.61 -15.73 2.77
C ALA A 79 -24.27 -15.08 2.35
N ARG A 80 -23.20 -15.35 3.11
CA ARG A 80 -21.86 -14.85 2.79
C ARG A 80 -21.24 -15.53 1.56
N ILE A 81 -21.44 -16.84 1.42
CA ILE A 81 -20.97 -17.59 0.25
C ILE A 81 -21.76 -17.18 -0.99
N HIS A 82 -23.08 -17.05 -0.88
CA HIS A 82 -23.95 -16.58 -1.95
C HIS A 82 -23.55 -15.17 -2.42
N SER A 83 -23.38 -14.21 -1.50
CA SER A 83 -22.93 -12.86 -1.86
C SER A 83 -21.58 -12.83 -2.58
N ARG A 84 -20.63 -13.70 -2.19
CA ARG A 84 -19.36 -13.86 -2.91
C ARG A 84 -19.56 -14.50 -4.29
N TYR A 85 -20.39 -15.54 -4.37
CA TYR A 85 -20.68 -16.22 -5.62
C TYR A 85 -21.33 -15.28 -6.64
N VAL A 86 -22.35 -14.52 -6.25
CA VAL A 86 -23.00 -13.51 -7.10
C VAL A 86 -21.99 -12.48 -7.58
N SER A 87 -21.14 -11.95 -6.68
CA SER A 87 -20.10 -10.99 -7.06
C SER A 87 -19.08 -11.56 -8.05
N GLU A 88 -18.66 -12.82 -7.88
CA GLU A 88 -17.74 -13.49 -8.81
C GLU A 88 -18.41 -13.75 -10.17
N VAL A 89 -19.69 -14.11 -10.21
CA VAL A 89 -20.44 -14.29 -11.45
C VAL A 89 -20.59 -12.96 -12.20
N GLU A 90 -20.96 -11.88 -11.50
CA GLU A 90 -21.04 -10.53 -12.08
C GLU A 90 -19.69 -10.08 -12.65
N ASN A 91 -18.60 -10.32 -11.92
CA ASN A 91 -17.24 -10.04 -12.39
C ASN A 91 -16.89 -10.88 -13.62
N GLY A 92 -17.27 -12.15 -13.64
CA GLY A 92 -17.10 -13.05 -14.79
C GLY A 92 -17.82 -12.55 -16.04
N VAL A 93 -19.08 -12.14 -15.92
CA VAL A 93 -19.87 -11.55 -17.02
C VAL A 93 -19.22 -10.26 -17.51
N ALA A 94 -18.79 -9.38 -16.60
CA ALA A 94 -18.10 -8.14 -16.97
C ALA A 94 -16.77 -8.39 -17.69
N MET A 95 -16.01 -9.40 -17.30
CA MET A 95 -14.77 -9.80 -18.00
C MET A 95 -15.06 -10.39 -19.37
N HIS A 96 -16.10 -11.21 -19.52
CA HIS A 96 -16.49 -11.77 -20.81
C HIS A 96 -16.84 -10.67 -21.83
N VAL A 97 -17.57 -9.63 -21.40
CA VAL A 97 -17.87 -8.47 -22.27
C VAL A 97 -16.59 -7.76 -22.71
N LYS A 98 -15.60 -7.60 -21.82
CA LYS A 98 -14.31 -6.97 -22.18
C LYS A 98 -13.51 -7.81 -23.17
N VAL A 99 -13.52 -9.14 -23.03
CA VAL A 99 -12.87 -10.06 -23.97
C VAL A 99 -13.51 -9.95 -25.35
N VAL A 100 -14.85 -10.02 -25.45
CA VAL A 100 -15.56 -9.86 -26.72
C VAL A 100 -15.25 -8.50 -27.38
N MET A 101 -15.23 -7.42 -26.61
CA MET A 101 -14.85 -6.10 -27.13
C MET A 101 -13.39 -6.01 -27.58
N ALA A 102 -12.49 -6.78 -26.96
CA ALA A 102 -11.09 -6.83 -27.37
C ALA A 102 -10.93 -7.64 -28.68
N ASP A 103 -11.67 -8.74 -28.82
CA ASP A 103 -11.70 -9.55 -30.03
C ASP A 103 -12.27 -8.75 -31.22
N GLU A 104 -13.36 -7.99 -31.02
CA GLU A 104 -13.90 -7.11 -32.06
C GLU A 104 -12.89 -6.04 -32.52
N LYS A 105 -12.10 -5.50 -31.59
CA LYS A 105 -11.03 -4.54 -31.92
C LYS A 105 -9.88 -5.19 -32.66
N LEU A 106 -9.50 -6.42 -32.27
CA LEU A 106 -8.47 -7.20 -32.94
C LEU A 106 -8.90 -7.52 -34.38
N ASP A 107 -10.14 -7.97 -34.57
CA ASP A 107 -10.72 -8.24 -35.89
C ASP A 107 -10.73 -6.99 -36.77
N LEU A 108 -11.08 -5.84 -36.21
CA LEU A 108 -11.06 -4.57 -36.94
C LEU A 108 -9.62 -4.18 -37.32
N ALA A 109 -8.65 -4.35 -36.41
CA ALA A 109 -7.24 -4.11 -36.71
C ALA A 109 -6.75 -5.04 -37.84
N LEU A 110 -7.03 -6.34 -37.77
CA LEU A 110 -6.65 -7.31 -38.80
C LEU A 110 -7.28 -7.01 -40.17
N ARG A 111 -8.54 -6.55 -40.20
CA ARG A 111 -9.17 -6.10 -41.46
C ARG A 111 -8.51 -4.85 -42.01
N THR A 112 -8.16 -3.88 -41.16
CA THR A 112 -7.48 -2.66 -41.60
C THR A 112 -6.07 -2.94 -42.12
N THR A 113 -5.33 -3.87 -41.52
CA THR A 113 -4.00 -4.27 -42.01
C THR A 113 -4.10 -5.04 -43.32
N ALA A 114 -5.08 -5.93 -43.48
CA ALA A 114 -5.31 -6.62 -44.75
C ALA A 114 -5.65 -5.64 -45.90
N ILE A 115 -6.43 -4.60 -45.63
CA ILE A 115 -6.76 -3.56 -46.63
C ILE A 115 -5.52 -2.72 -46.97
N SER A 116 -4.70 -2.36 -45.98
CA SER A 116 -3.48 -1.58 -46.24
C SER A 116 -2.42 -2.39 -46.99
N GLU A 117 -2.26 -3.67 -46.70
CA GLU A 117 -1.41 -4.59 -47.45
C GLU A 117 -1.86 -4.72 -48.90
N ALA A 118 -3.17 -4.94 -49.14
CA ALA A 118 -3.73 -5.01 -50.49
C ALA A 118 -3.55 -3.69 -51.27
N MET A 119 -3.65 -2.54 -50.59
CA MET A 119 -3.41 -1.24 -51.21
C MET A 119 -1.92 -1.03 -51.52
N MET A 120 -1.01 -1.43 -50.63
CA MET A 120 0.42 -1.40 -50.90
C MET A 120 0.80 -2.28 -52.08
N GLU A 121 0.19 -3.46 -52.23
CA GLU A 121 0.44 -4.35 -53.36
C GLU A 121 0.01 -3.70 -54.69
N LYS A 122 -1.18 -3.09 -54.73
CA LYS A 122 -1.64 -2.32 -55.90
C LYS A 122 -0.72 -1.14 -56.23
N LEU A 123 -0.17 -0.46 -55.21
CA LEU A 123 0.78 0.62 -55.42
C LEU A 123 2.13 0.10 -55.96
N ARG A 124 2.57 -1.09 -55.55
CA ARG A 124 3.75 -1.76 -56.10
C ARG A 124 3.54 -2.16 -57.55
N GLU A 125 2.38 -2.72 -57.89
CA GLU A 125 2.01 -3.05 -59.27
C GLU A 125 1.96 -1.81 -60.15
N ALA A 126 1.31 -0.73 -59.70
CA ALA A 126 1.25 0.53 -60.44
C ALA A 126 2.64 1.16 -60.64
N LEU A 127 3.53 1.06 -59.66
CA LEU A 127 4.93 1.45 -59.79
C LEU A 127 5.65 0.58 -60.82
N ALA A 128 5.51 -0.74 -60.76
CA ALA A 128 6.11 -1.64 -61.73
C ALA A 128 5.64 -1.35 -63.17
N ASP A 129 4.36 -1.02 -63.37
CA ASP A 129 3.81 -0.65 -64.68
C ASP A 129 4.31 0.73 -65.15
N SER A 130 4.40 1.71 -64.26
CA SER A 130 5.06 3.00 -64.55
C SER A 130 6.52 2.78 -65.02
N TRP A 131 7.26 1.91 -64.35
CA TRP A 131 8.62 1.57 -64.76
C TRP A 131 8.67 0.88 -66.13
N ARG A 132 7.79 -0.11 -66.38
CA ARG A 132 7.69 -0.75 -67.70
C ARG A 132 7.34 0.24 -68.82
N THR A 133 6.40 1.16 -68.58
CA THR A 133 6.01 2.16 -69.59
C THR A 133 7.14 3.14 -69.86
N THR A 134 7.88 3.59 -68.84
CA THR A 134 9.05 4.46 -69.03
C THR A 134 10.19 3.77 -69.79
N ASP A 135 10.46 2.49 -69.51
CA ASP A 135 11.44 1.72 -70.27
C ASP A 135 11.00 1.50 -71.73
N ALA A 136 9.71 1.25 -71.97
CA ALA A 136 9.15 1.15 -73.32
C ALA A 136 9.25 2.48 -74.09
N VAL A 137 9.05 3.63 -73.43
CA VAL A 137 9.22 4.96 -74.03
C VAL A 137 10.69 5.22 -74.36
N LYS A 138 11.61 4.95 -73.45
CA LYS A 138 13.06 5.07 -73.71
C LYS A 138 13.51 4.17 -74.85
N HIS A 139 12.97 2.96 -74.97
CA HIS A 139 13.29 2.06 -76.07
C HIS A 139 12.75 2.57 -77.42
N ARG A 140 11.53 3.12 -77.46
CA ARG A 140 10.99 3.79 -78.66
C ARG A 140 11.80 5.02 -79.03
N GLU A 141 12.23 5.82 -78.07
CA GLU A 141 13.07 6.99 -78.29
C GLU A 141 14.44 6.60 -78.88
N ALA A 142 15.07 5.55 -78.35
CA ALA A 142 16.33 5.02 -78.88
C ALA A 142 16.18 4.54 -80.33
N LEU A 143 15.09 3.84 -80.67
CA LEU A 143 14.80 3.41 -82.05
C LEU A 143 14.54 4.60 -82.99
N MET A 144 13.83 5.63 -82.53
CA MET A 144 13.60 6.86 -83.32
C MET A 144 14.89 7.65 -83.54
N GLN A 145 15.78 7.69 -82.55
CA GLN A 145 17.10 8.30 -82.68
C GLN A 145 18.00 7.53 -83.66
N ASP A 146 17.88 6.19 -83.73
CA ASP A 146 18.61 5.34 -84.68
C ASP A 146 18.06 5.45 -86.12
N GLN A 147 16.75 5.67 -86.27
CA GLN A 147 16.15 5.98 -87.58
C GLN A 147 16.50 7.39 -88.08
N LEU A 148 16.64 8.36 -87.17
CA LEU A 148 17.12 9.70 -87.51
C LEU A 148 18.62 9.72 -87.85
N SER A 149 19.43 8.90 -87.19
CA SER A 149 20.87 8.79 -87.48
C SER A 149 21.13 8.16 -88.86
N THR A 150 20.31 7.20 -89.28
CA THR A 150 20.38 6.53 -90.59
C THR A 150 19.87 7.42 -91.74
N LEU A 151 18.84 8.24 -91.54
CA LEU A 151 18.36 9.22 -92.53
C LEU A 151 19.34 10.39 -92.75
N VAL A 152 20.22 10.68 -91.79
CA VAL A 152 21.23 11.74 -91.90
C VAL A 152 22.52 11.24 -92.59
N GLN A 153 22.76 9.91 -92.66
CA GLN A 153 23.96 9.33 -93.28
C GLN A 153 23.78 8.87 -94.74
N GLY A 154 22.59 9.01 -95.33
CA GLY A 154 22.28 8.55 -96.69
C GLY A 154 21.74 9.62 -97.64
N ALA A 155 22.55 10.61 -98.03
CA ALA A 155 22.25 11.47 -99.19
C ALA A 155 23.53 11.97 -99.88
N PRO A 156 23.92 11.42 -101.05
CA PRO A 156 25.04 11.94 -101.82
C PRO A 156 24.63 13.12 -102.71
N ARG A 157 25.55 14.08 -102.77
CA ARG A 157 25.55 15.26 -103.65
C ARG A 157 25.55 14.84 -105.13
N LEU A 158 24.76 15.55 -105.95
CA LEU A 158 24.97 15.64 -107.39
C LEU A 158 25.28 17.09 -107.78
N THR A 159 26.44 17.27 -108.40
CA THR A 159 27.00 18.53 -108.91
C THR A 159 27.02 18.51 -110.45
N ARG A 160 26.49 19.61 -111.03
CA ARG A 160 27.07 20.41 -112.14
C ARG A 160 27.01 19.92 -113.61
N ALA A 161 26.98 20.95 -114.49
CA ALA A 161 27.19 21.02 -115.96
C ALA A 161 25.89 20.94 -116.81
N GLU A 162 25.65 21.71 -117.88
CA GLU A 162 26.41 22.70 -118.66
C GLU A 162 25.48 23.49 -119.62
N ALA A 163 26.04 24.48 -120.31
CA ALA A 163 25.39 25.51 -121.12
C ALA A 163 24.84 25.07 -122.49
N GLN A 164 23.85 25.80 -123.04
CA GLN A 164 23.80 26.08 -124.49
C GLN A 164 22.95 27.30 -124.87
N GLU A 165 23.49 28.08 -125.80
CA GLU A 165 23.00 29.34 -126.37
C GLU A 165 21.81 29.20 -127.35
N ASN A 166 21.11 30.33 -127.52
CA ASN A 166 20.37 30.81 -128.70
C ASN A 166 19.07 30.12 -129.13
N ARG A 167 17.94 30.80 -128.83
CA ARG A 167 16.85 31.14 -129.80
C ARG A 167 15.82 32.05 -129.12
N LEU A 168 15.97 33.36 -129.32
CA LEU A 168 15.03 34.40 -128.91
C LEU A 168 13.80 34.42 -129.83
N SER A 169 12.64 34.70 -129.23
CA SER A 169 11.69 35.75 -129.67
C SER A 169 10.18 35.41 -129.60
N GLN A 170 9.74 34.15 -129.43
CA GLN A 170 8.28 33.85 -129.37
C GLN A 170 7.76 32.99 -128.21
N LYS A 171 8.63 32.38 -127.38
CA LYS A 171 8.21 31.63 -126.17
C LYS A 171 8.08 32.51 -124.91
N GLU A 172 8.55 33.75 -124.98
CA GLU A 172 8.75 34.64 -123.83
C GLU A 172 7.45 35.27 -123.29
N THR A 173 6.37 35.29 -124.08
CA THR A 173 5.05 35.76 -123.65
C THR A 173 4.26 34.69 -122.89
N ARG A 174 4.38 33.41 -123.27
CA ARG A 174 3.79 32.28 -122.52
C ARG A 174 4.51 32.01 -121.21
N ILE A 175 5.85 32.08 -121.21
CA ILE A 175 6.64 31.86 -120.00
C ILE A 175 6.45 33.01 -119.00
N ARG A 176 6.33 34.28 -119.45
CA ARG A 176 5.96 35.41 -118.56
C ARG A 176 4.62 35.21 -117.87
N GLY A 177 3.59 34.74 -118.59
CA GLY A 177 2.29 34.44 -117.98
C GLY A 177 2.34 33.33 -116.92
N MET A 178 3.16 32.29 -117.14
CA MET A 178 3.38 31.23 -116.16
C MET A 178 4.24 31.69 -114.99
N VAL A 179 5.30 32.46 -115.23
CA VAL A 179 6.21 32.97 -114.19
C VAL A 179 5.53 34.00 -113.31
N TYR A 180 4.62 34.85 -113.83
CA TYR A 180 3.85 35.76 -112.97
C TYR A 180 2.83 35.03 -112.11
N ARG A 181 2.17 33.99 -112.65
CA ARG A 181 1.29 33.13 -111.84
C ARG A 181 2.07 32.39 -110.76
N GLU A 182 3.24 31.85 -111.09
CA GLU A 182 4.09 31.16 -110.12
C GLU A 182 4.73 32.14 -109.12
N ARG A 183 5.12 33.35 -109.52
CA ARG A 183 5.58 34.39 -108.60
C ARG A 183 4.48 34.82 -107.65
N ASP A 184 3.26 35.04 -108.15
CA ASP A 184 2.14 35.49 -107.32
C ASP A 184 1.64 34.35 -106.42
N ARG A 185 1.69 33.10 -106.89
CA ARG A 185 1.49 31.90 -106.09
C ARG A 185 2.54 31.78 -104.99
N VAL A 186 3.84 31.86 -105.33
CA VAL A 186 4.95 31.76 -104.38
C VAL A 186 4.99 32.97 -103.42
N ALA A 187 4.57 34.17 -103.84
CA ALA A 187 4.43 35.33 -102.96
C ALA A 187 3.23 35.20 -102.02
N GLY A 188 2.16 34.54 -102.46
CA GLY A 188 1.04 34.11 -101.61
C GLY A 188 1.50 33.07 -100.59
N GLU A 189 2.17 32.01 -101.05
CA GLU A 189 2.77 30.97 -100.21
C GLU A 189 3.77 31.56 -99.21
N LEU A 190 4.65 32.49 -99.62
CA LEU A 190 5.58 33.19 -98.73
C LEU A 190 4.87 34.02 -97.68
N LYS A 191 3.81 34.76 -98.03
CA LYS A 191 3.01 35.49 -97.05
C LYS A 191 2.31 34.54 -96.08
N ASP A 192 1.84 33.40 -96.55
CA ASP A 192 1.21 32.41 -95.71
C ASP A 192 2.24 31.67 -94.83
N TYR A 193 3.46 31.43 -95.31
CA TYR A 193 4.58 30.97 -94.49
C TYR A 193 5.01 32.02 -93.48
N GLN A 194 5.01 33.31 -93.83
CA GLN A 194 5.31 34.40 -92.90
C GLN A 194 4.25 34.49 -91.80
N LYS A 195 2.96 34.37 -92.16
CA LYS A 195 1.87 34.30 -91.18
C LYS A 195 1.97 33.05 -90.30
N ARG A 196 2.32 31.89 -90.87
CA ARG A 196 2.54 30.65 -90.09
C ARG A 196 3.74 30.78 -89.17
N LEU A 197 4.81 31.45 -89.61
CA LEU A 197 5.99 31.70 -88.79
C LEU A 197 5.67 32.66 -87.64
N GLU A 198 4.90 33.72 -87.91
CA GLU A 198 4.43 34.66 -86.89
C GLU A 198 3.47 33.98 -85.90
N LEU A 199 2.54 33.15 -86.39
CA LEU A 199 1.66 32.34 -85.54
C LEU A 199 2.45 31.34 -84.69
N ASN A 200 3.46 30.67 -85.27
CA ASN A 200 4.33 29.76 -84.54
C ASN A 200 5.17 30.53 -83.51
N ARG A 201 5.61 31.76 -83.81
CA ARG A 201 6.34 32.59 -82.86
C ARG A 201 5.47 33.01 -81.69
N ILE A 202 4.24 33.48 -81.96
CA ILE A 202 3.26 33.80 -80.92
C ILE A 202 2.93 32.53 -80.11
N TYR A 203 2.76 31.40 -80.77
CA TYR A 203 2.51 30.12 -80.10
C TYR A 203 3.68 29.71 -79.20
N SER A 204 4.93 29.79 -79.67
CA SER A 204 6.11 29.54 -78.86
C SER A 204 6.24 30.51 -77.69
N GLU A 205 6.02 31.81 -77.91
CA GLU A 205 6.03 32.82 -76.83
C GLU A 205 4.93 32.55 -75.79
N THR A 206 3.74 32.11 -76.23
CA THR A 206 2.68 31.68 -75.30
C THR A 206 3.05 30.40 -74.55
N LEU A 207 3.65 29.41 -75.22
CA LEU A 207 4.14 28.19 -74.56
C LEU A 207 5.23 28.49 -73.55
N ASP A 208 6.19 29.37 -73.88
CA ASP A 208 7.25 29.78 -72.96
C ASP A 208 6.66 30.51 -71.74
N SER A 209 5.65 31.36 -71.93
CA SER A 209 4.94 32.01 -70.82
C SER A 209 4.21 31.00 -69.92
N VAL A 210 3.59 29.97 -70.52
CA VAL A 210 2.91 28.89 -69.79
C VAL A 210 3.94 28.04 -69.06
N ILE A 211 5.04 27.65 -69.70
CA ILE A 211 6.14 26.90 -69.08
C ILE A 211 6.73 27.69 -67.91
N GLN A 212 6.92 28.99 -68.06
CA GLN A 212 7.42 29.85 -66.99
C GLN A 212 6.43 29.91 -65.81
N SER A 213 5.13 30.05 -66.08
CA SER A 213 4.10 29.99 -65.04
C SER A 213 4.08 28.63 -64.34
N LEU A 214 4.24 27.53 -65.08
CA LEU A 214 4.30 26.18 -64.51
C LEU A 214 5.56 26.01 -63.66
N ARG A 215 6.71 26.53 -64.09
CA ARG A 215 7.95 26.53 -63.28
C ARG A 215 7.77 27.30 -61.98
N GLU A 216 7.11 28.45 -62.01
CA GLU A 216 6.79 29.24 -60.82
C GLU A 216 5.82 28.49 -59.89
N THR A 217 4.81 27.80 -60.44
CA THR A 217 3.92 26.96 -59.63
C THR A 217 4.63 25.75 -59.02
N ILE A 218 5.54 25.10 -59.75
CA ILE A 218 6.34 23.99 -59.24
C ILE A 218 7.28 24.48 -58.13
N ALA A 219 7.93 25.63 -58.31
CA ALA A 219 8.75 26.24 -57.27
C ALA A 219 7.93 26.60 -56.03
N GLY A 220 6.72 27.16 -56.20
CA GLY A 220 5.79 27.41 -55.10
C GLY A 220 5.35 26.13 -54.38
N GLN A 221 5.07 25.05 -55.13
CA GLN A 221 4.72 23.74 -54.57
C GLN A 221 5.90 23.09 -53.83
N GLN A 222 7.12 23.24 -54.34
CA GLN A 222 8.33 22.75 -53.67
C GLN A 222 8.58 23.46 -52.34
N ILE A 223 8.36 24.79 -52.28
CA ILE A 223 8.45 25.55 -51.03
C ILE A 223 7.37 25.09 -50.03
N LEU A 224 6.14 24.87 -50.48
CA LEU A 224 5.08 24.34 -49.64
C LEU A 224 5.38 22.92 -49.12
N LEU A 225 5.90 22.04 -49.98
CA LEU A 225 6.37 20.71 -49.58
C LEU A 225 7.48 20.81 -48.53
N TRP A 226 8.45 21.70 -48.73
CA TRP A 226 9.53 21.91 -47.78
C TRP A 226 9.02 22.41 -46.41
N ILE A 227 8.05 23.32 -46.39
CA ILE A 227 7.40 23.77 -45.15
C ILE A 227 6.64 22.62 -44.48
N LEU A 228 5.87 21.83 -45.25
CA LEU A 228 5.12 20.69 -44.73
C LEU A 228 6.04 19.57 -44.21
N GLU A 229 7.17 19.31 -44.87
CA GLU A 229 8.20 18.36 -44.41
C GLU A 229 8.89 18.87 -43.14
N SER A 230 9.20 20.17 -43.08
CA SER A 230 9.76 20.83 -41.91
C SER A 230 8.80 20.80 -40.71
N ASP A 231 7.49 20.92 -40.94
CA ASP A 231 6.45 20.82 -39.90
C ASP A 231 6.13 19.36 -39.53
N SER A 232 6.29 18.41 -40.44
CA SER A 232 6.08 16.99 -40.20
C SER A 232 7.12 16.41 -39.23
N PHE A 233 8.39 16.81 -39.34
CA PHE A 233 9.47 16.33 -38.48
C PHE A 233 9.24 16.55 -36.96
N PRO A 234 8.88 17.76 -36.46
CA PRO A 234 8.58 17.97 -35.04
C PRO A 234 7.31 17.25 -34.58
N LEU A 235 6.31 17.08 -35.46
CA LEU A 235 5.11 16.30 -35.18
C LEU A 235 5.43 14.80 -35.01
N ILE A 236 6.24 14.23 -35.90
CA ILE A 236 6.72 12.83 -35.80
C ILE A 236 7.62 12.66 -34.57
N SER A 237 8.51 13.62 -34.30
CA SER A 237 9.37 13.61 -33.11
C SER A 237 8.56 13.66 -31.82
N LYS A 238 7.51 14.50 -31.77
CA LYS A 238 6.60 14.58 -30.64
C LYS A 238 5.81 13.28 -30.47
N HIS A 239 5.27 12.73 -31.56
CA HIS A 239 4.54 11.46 -31.51
C HIS A 239 5.44 10.32 -31.02
N ARG A 240 6.69 10.26 -31.48
CA ARG A 240 7.68 9.27 -31.01
C ARG A 240 7.97 9.42 -29.52
N LYS A 241 8.15 10.65 -29.02
CA LYS A 241 8.32 10.90 -27.57
C LYS A 241 7.08 10.51 -26.78
N ASP A 242 5.89 10.81 -27.29
CA ASP A 242 4.64 10.41 -26.65
C ASP A 242 4.54 8.87 -26.59
N CYS A 243 4.89 8.16 -27.67
CA CYS A 243 4.97 6.69 -27.70
C CYS A 243 5.97 6.15 -26.66
N GLU A 244 7.19 6.69 -26.59
CA GLU A 244 8.20 6.30 -25.60
C GLU A 244 7.68 6.49 -24.16
N VAL A 245 7.00 7.61 -23.87
CA VAL A 245 6.37 7.87 -22.56
C VAL A 245 5.24 6.88 -22.26
N TYR A 246 4.42 6.53 -23.25
CA TYR A 246 3.37 5.53 -23.05
C TYR A 246 3.94 4.12 -22.85
N GLU A 247 5.00 3.75 -23.56
CA GLU A 247 5.72 2.48 -23.37
C GLU A 247 6.35 2.41 -21.98
N GLU A 248 7.02 3.46 -21.51
CA GLU A 248 7.54 3.54 -20.14
C GLU A 248 6.43 3.38 -19.10
N ARG A 249 5.26 4.00 -19.35
CA ARG A 249 4.11 3.89 -18.46
C ARG A 249 3.50 2.48 -18.46
N ILE A 250 3.43 1.82 -19.60
CA ILE A 250 3.00 0.42 -19.71
C ILE A 250 3.98 -0.48 -18.94
N MET A 251 5.29 -0.29 -19.10
CA MET A 251 6.31 -1.04 -18.38
C MET A 251 6.25 -0.81 -16.86
N SER A 252 5.95 0.41 -16.39
CA SER A 252 5.72 0.70 -14.97
C SER A 252 4.50 -0.04 -14.44
N VAL A 253 3.37 0.01 -15.16
CA VAL A 253 2.14 -0.67 -14.78
C VAL A 253 2.31 -2.20 -14.79
N GLN A 254 3.06 -2.75 -15.74
CA GLN A 254 3.40 -4.18 -15.76
C GLN A 254 4.23 -4.59 -14.54
N LYS A 255 5.23 -3.79 -14.15
CA LYS A 255 6.00 -4.04 -12.91
C LYS A 255 5.14 -3.96 -11.66
N GLU A 256 4.23 -2.99 -11.59
CA GLU A 256 3.26 -2.87 -10.49
C GLU A 256 2.30 -4.07 -10.44
N LEU A 257 1.85 -4.55 -11.61
CA LEU A 257 1.00 -5.74 -11.72
C LEU A 257 1.75 -7.00 -11.28
N ASP A 258 3.00 -7.18 -11.71
CA ASP A 258 3.84 -8.32 -11.30
C ASP A 258 4.10 -8.30 -9.78
N ALA A 259 4.35 -7.12 -9.20
CA ALA A 259 4.48 -6.96 -7.75
C ALA A 259 3.16 -7.27 -7.02
N ALA A 260 2.01 -6.84 -7.57
CA ALA A 260 0.70 -7.16 -7.03
C ALA A 260 0.38 -8.67 -7.12
N LEU A 261 0.77 -9.34 -8.20
CA LEU A 261 0.63 -10.79 -8.35
C LEU A 261 1.52 -11.57 -7.37
N GLN A 262 2.76 -11.11 -7.15
CA GLN A 262 3.64 -11.69 -6.13
C GLN A 262 3.07 -11.54 -4.71
N THR A 263 2.53 -10.35 -4.37
CA THR A 263 1.88 -10.16 -3.07
C THR A 263 0.62 -11.01 -2.93
N LEU A 264 -0.19 -11.17 -3.98
CA LEU A 264 -1.33 -12.11 -3.97
C LEU A 264 -0.90 -13.57 -3.76
N HIS A 265 0.20 -14.02 -4.36
CA HIS A 265 0.72 -15.38 -4.11
C HIS A 265 1.16 -15.57 -2.66
N ILE A 266 1.85 -14.58 -2.08
CA ILE A 266 2.26 -14.61 -0.67
C ILE A 266 1.01 -14.61 0.24
N LEU A 267 0.01 -13.78 -0.06
CA LEU A 267 -1.24 -13.74 0.70
C LEU A 267 -2.00 -15.07 0.63
N LYS A 268 -2.08 -15.72 -0.54
CA LYS A 268 -2.69 -17.06 -0.67
C LYS A 268 -1.94 -18.11 0.15
N TYR A 269 -0.61 -18.06 0.17
CA TYR A 269 0.19 -18.96 0.99
C TYR A 269 -0.07 -18.75 2.49
N ILE A 270 -0.09 -17.49 2.94
CA ILE A 270 -0.42 -17.13 4.33
C ILE A 270 -1.85 -17.53 4.70
N GLU A 271 -2.81 -17.38 3.79
CA GLU A 271 -4.20 -17.77 4.01
C GLU A 271 -4.34 -19.30 4.18
N LYS A 272 -3.54 -20.07 3.42
CA LYS A 272 -3.44 -21.51 3.58
C LYS A 272 -2.85 -21.90 4.94
N GLU A 273 -1.70 -21.32 5.32
CA GLU A 273 -1.11 -21.57 6.65
C GLU A 273 -2.07 -21.20 7.78
N LYS A 274 -2.76 -20.05 7.66
CA LYS A 274 -3.78 -19.64 8.62
C LYS A 274 -4.92 -20.65 8.71
N SER A 275 -5.37 -21.21 7.59
CA SER A 275 -6.42 -22.23 7.57
C SER A 275 -5.98 -23.52 8.27
N GLU A 276 -4.73 -23.94 8.10
CA GLU A 276 -4.14 -25.11 8.76
C GLU A 276 -4.01 -24.88 10.27
N VAL A 277 -3.56 -23.69 10.69
CA VAL A 277 -3.49 -23.31 12.11
C VAL A 277 -4.88 -23.20 12.74
N MET A 278 -5.87 -22.66 12.03
CA MET A 278 -7.26 -22.63 12.52
C MET A 278 -7.81 -24.06 12.70
N ALA A 279 -7.57 -24.96 11.75
CA ALA A 279 -7.96 -26.36 11.86
C ALA A 279 -7.28 -27.06 13.05
N MET A 280 -5.99 -26.78 13.29
CA MET A 280 -5.26 -27.28 14.46
C MET A 280 -5.84 -26.72 15.77
N ASN A 281 -6.16 -25.43 15.81
CA ASN A 281 -6.76 -24.79 16.98
C ASN A 281 -8.15 -25.37 17.31
N ASP A 282 -8.98 -25.61 16.29
CA ASP A 282 -10.28 -26.24 16.49
C ASP A 282 -10.16 -27.68 17.00
N ARG A 283 -9.16 -28.45 16.54
CA ARG A 283 -8.83 -29.76 17.13
C ARG A 283 -8.43 -29.63 18.60
N LEU A 284 -7.58 -28.66 18.93
CA LEU A 284 -7.17 -28.40 20.32
C LEU A 284 -8.36 -27.99 21.20
N LYS A 285 -9.26 -27.13 20.71
CA LYS A 285 -10.50 -26.77 21.43
C LYS A 285 -11.35 -27.99 21.73
N LEU A 286 -11.55 -28.88 20.74
CA LEU A 286 -12.31 -30.12 20.94
C LEU A 286 -11.64 -31.02 22.00
N THR A 287 -10.31 -31.13 21.99
CA THR A 287 -9.58 -31.87 23.03
C THR A 287 -9.71 -31.22 24.41
N ASN A 288 -9.68 -29.89 24.48
CA ASN A 288 -9.77 -29.16 25.74
C ASN A 288 -11.19 -29.20 26.32
N GLU A 289 -12.23 -29.14 25.47
CA GLU A 289 -13.62 -29.40 25.88
C GLU A 289 -13.79 -30.82 26.41
N ARG A 290 -13.16 -31.82 25.77
CA ARG A 290 -13.18 -33.21 26.24
C ARG A 290 -12.52 -33.33 27.62
N LEU A 291 -11.32 -32.80 27.79
CA LEU A 291 -10.61 -32.79 29.07
C LEU A 291 -11.38 -32.02 30.15
N SER A 292 -12.05 -30.92 29.80
CA SER A 292 -12.91 -30.17 30.73
C SER A 292 -14.11 -30.98 31.20
N ARG A 293 -14.74 -31.75 30.30
CA ARG A 293 -15.82 -32.68 30.66
C ARG A 293 -15.30 -33.81 31.55
N GLU A 294 -14.14 -34.39 31.23
CA GLU A 294 -13.50 -35.42 32.05
C GLU A 294 -13.15 -34.87 33.44
N ASN A 295 -12.54 -33.68 33.53
CA ASN A 295 -12.28 -33.00 34.81
C ASN A 295 -13.56 -32.74 35.60
N TYR A 296 -14.64 -32.28 34.95
CA TYR A 296 -15.92 -32.10 35.63
C TYR A 296 -16.47 -33.41 36.19
N THR A 297 -16.37 -34.52 35.43
CA THR A 297 -16.77 -35.84 35.93
C THR A 297 -15.93 -36.29 37.13
N VAL A 298 -14.61 -36.10 37.08
CA VAL A 298 -13.70 -36.43 38.18
C VAL A 298 -14.03 -35.56 39.41
N SER A 299 -14.19 -34.25 39.26
CA SER A 299 -14.58 -33.36 40.36
C SER A 299 -15.92 -33.75 40.99
N ARG A 300 -16.91 -34.19 40.18
CA ARG A 300 -18.19 -34.68 40.67
C ARG A 300 -18.05 -35.98 41.48
N THR A 301 -17.25 -36.93 41.00
CA THR A 301 -16.97 -38.17 41.74
C THR A 301 -16.21 -37.90 43.05
N PHE A 302 -15.27 -36.95 43.04
CA PHE A 302 -14.55 -36.52 44.23
C PHE A 302 -15.49 -35.88 45.26
N HIS A 303 -16.39 -35.00 44.83
CA HIS A 303 -17.41 -34.40 45.71
C HIS A 303 -18.30 -35.46 46.36
N HIS A 304 -18.75 -36.45 45.59
CA HIS A 304 -19.55 -37.54 46.12
C HIS A 304 -18.80 -38.37 47.18
N LYS A 305 -17.52 -38.68 46.92
CA LYS A 305 -16.66 -39.37 47.89
C LYS A 305 -16.40 -38.53 49.15
N GLN A 306 -16.30 -37.21 49.00
CA GLN A 306 -16.15 -36.29 50.13
C GLN A 306 -17.43 -36.20 50.97
N GLU A 307 -18.62 -36.25 50.36
CA GLU A 307 -19.91 -36.33 51.06
C GLU A 307 -20.05 -37.66 51.83
N GLU A 308 -19.66 -38.78 51.23
CA GLU A 308 -19.62 -40.10 51.91
C GLU A 308 -18.68 -40.06 53.12
N LYS A 309 -17.48 -39.49 52.97
CA LYS A 309 -16.54 -39.29 54.06
C LYS A 309 -17.14 -38.44 55.18
N ASN A 310 -17.79 -37.32 54.85
CA ASN A 310 -18.42 -36.45 55.84
C ASN A 310 -19.56 -37.16 56.60
N ARG A 311 -20.36 -38.01 55.93
CA ARG A 311 -21.38 -38.83 56.59
C ARG A 311 -20.77 -39.82 57.58
N LEU A 312 -19.69 -40.48 57.20
CA LEU A 312 -18.98 -41.42 58.10
C LEU A 312 -18.39 -40.69 59.32
N VAL A 313 -17.83 -39.50 59.14
CA VAL A 313 -17.31 -38.66 60.24
C VAL A 313 -18.44 -38.23 61.19
N MET A 314 -19.61 -37.86 60.67
CA MET A 314 -20.78 -37.52 61.49
C MET A 314 -21.24 -38.70 62.35
N ASN A 315 -21.28 -39.91 61.77
CA ASN A 315 -21.63 -41.14 62.48
C ASN A 315 -20.61 -41.47 63.58
N LEU A 316 -19.32 -41.26 63.33
CA LEU A 316 -18.26 -41.45 64.33
C LEU A 316 -18.44 -40.51 65.52
N LYS A 317 -18.71 -39.21 65.27
CA LYS A 317 -18.97 -38.21 66.33
C LYS A 317 -20.15 -38.57 67.21
N LEU A 318 -21.26 -39.03 66.63
CA LEU A 318 -22.42 -39.49 67.40
C LEU A 318 -22.06 -40.68 68.32
N SER A 319 -21.21 -41.59 67.84
CA SER A 319 -20.72 -42.71 68.66
C SER A 319 -19.72 -42.27 69.74
N GLU A 320 -18.92 -41.24 69.49
CA GLU A 320 -18.01 -40.64 70.48
C GLU A 320 -18.78 -39.88 71.56
N ASP A 321 -19.82 -39.13 71.19
CA ASP A 321 -20.69 -38.40 72.14
C ASP A 321 -21.44 -39.36 73.08
N MET A 322 -21.90 -40.49 72.56
CA MET A 322 -22.49 -41.56 73.38
C MET A 322 -21.47 -42.14 74.38
N ASN A 323 -20.23 -42.37 73.95
CA ASN A 323 -19.15 -42.81 74.85
C ASN A 323 -18.79 -41.76 75.90
N ASN A 324 -18.83 -40.47 75.53
CA ASN A 324 -18.55 -39.37 76.45
C ASN A 324 -19.66 -39.22 77.50
N ALA A 325 -20.93 -39.47 77.17
CA ALA A 325 -22.01 -39.51 78.15
C ALA A 325 -21.77 -40.61 79.20
N LEU A 326 -21.43 -41.82 78.77
CA LEU A 326 -21.07 -42.94 79.66
C LEU A 326 -19.83 -42.65 80.54
N ARG A 327 -18.92 -41.79 80.07
CA ARG A 327 -17.75 -41.34 80.86
C ARG A 327 -18.13 -40.34 81.94
N ARG A 328 -19.07 -39.42 81.68
CA ARG A 328 -19.54 -38.45 82.69
C ARG A 328 -20.22 -39.15 83.86
N ASP A 329 -21.04 -40.16 83.58
CA ASP A 329 -21.68 -40.98 84.63
C ASP A 329 -20.65 -41.68 85.53
N ASN A 330 -19.53 -42.14 84.97
CA ASN A 330 -18.42 -42.72 85.75
C ASN A 330 -17.65 -41.66 86.57
N GLU A 331 -17.45 -40.46 86.03
CA GLU A 331 -16.75 -39.37 86.72
C GLU A 331 -17.55 -38.84 87.93
N GLU A 332 -18.89 -38.83 87.85
CA GLU A 332 -19.76 -38.46 88.98
C GLU A 332 -19.66 -39.45 90.14
N LEU A 333 -19.56 -40.75 89.85
CA LEU A 333 -19.33 -41.79 90.85
C LEU A 333 -17.93 -41.69 91.50
N GLU A 334 -16.91 -41.29 90.74
CA GLU A 334 -15.57 -41.06 91.28
C GLU A 334 -15.47 -39.77 92.12
N ALA A 335 -16.22 -38.72 91.78
CA ALA A 335 -16.27 -37.47 92.56
C ALA A 335 -16.84 -37.70 93.97
N TYR A 336 -17.83 -38.59 94.11
CA TYR A 336 -18.38 -39.01 95.41
C TYR A 336 -17.31 -39.67 96.30
N ARG A 337 -16.40 -40.46 95.72
CA ARG A 337 -15.25 -41.07 96.45
C ARG A 337 -14.19 -40.05 96.86
N ARG A 338 -13.82 -39.13 95.97
CA ARG A 338 -12.73 -38.15 96.23
C ARG A 338 -13.07 -37.10 97.28
N ASN A 339 -14.34 -36.84 97.55
CA ASN A 339 -14.76 -35.95 98.64
C ASN A 339 -14.45 -36.55 100.03
N VAL A 340 -14.44 -37.89 100.17
CA VAL A 340 -14.12 -38.58 101.43
C VAL A 340 -12.61 -38.61 101.71
N ASP A 341 -11.78 -38.70 100.66
CA ASP A 341 -10.31 -38.76 100.79
C ASP A 341 -9.66 -37.39 101.12
N ARG A 342 -10.30 -36.27 100.76
CA ARG A 342 -9.77 -34.91 100.97
C ARG A 342 -9.78 -34.48 102.43
N ASP A 343 -10.62 -35.08 103.26
CA ASP A 343 -10.71 -34.79 104.69
C ASP A 343 -9.59 -35.45 105.52
N LEU A 344 -8.86 -36.42 104.94
CA LEU A 344 -7.81 -37.18 105.64
C LEU A 344 -6.38 -36.65 105.40
N LYS A 345 -6.09 -36.05 104.24
CA LYS A 345 -4.73 -35.62 103.84
C LYS A 345 -4.21 -34.33 104.47
N LYS A 346 -5.09 -33.42 104.92
CA LYS A 346 -4.65 -32.15 105.54
C LYS A 346 -3.91 -32.30 106.89
N LYS A 347 -3.80 -33.51 107.44
CA LYS A 347 -3.14 -33.78 108.73
C LYS A 347 -1.72 -34.37 108.63
N THR A 348 -1.24 -34.75 107.45
CA THR A 348 0.03 -35.50 107.29
C THR A 348 1.24 -34.66 106.89
N ASP A 349 1.05 -33.48 106.31
CA ASP A 349 2.12 -32.78 105.58
C ASP A 349 3.06 -31.93 106.46
N ASP A 350 2.75 -31.72 107.75
CA ASP A 350 3.58 -30.91 108.66
C ASP A 350 4.86 -31.61 109.16
N ALA A 351 5.10 -32.91 108.83
CA ALA A 351 6.18 -33.71 109.44
C ALA A 351 7.46 -33.93 108.59
N VAL A 352 7.45 -33.77 107.26
CA VAL A 352 8.53 -34.30 106.38
C VAL A 352 9.65 -33.28 106.05
N LEU A 353 9.50 -32.02 106.41
CA LEU A 353 10.39 -30.94 105.93
C LEU A 353 11.79 -30.85 106.57
N LEU A 354 12.12 -31.66 107.59
CA LEU A 354 13.36 -31.49 108.39
C LEU A 354 14.58 -32.36 107.97
N GLU A 355 14.45 -33.35 107.08
CA GLU A 355 15.49 -34.39 106.95
C GLU A 355 16.42 -34.29 105.71
N ARG A 356 16.14 -33.42 104.73
CA ARG A 356 16.85 -33.44 103.41
C ARG A 356 18.12 -32.57 103.26
N ARG A 357 18.63 -31.90 104.29
CA ARG A 357 19.64 -30.83 104.09
C ARG A 357 21.14 -31.21 104.19
N PHE A 358 21.53 -32.47 104.46
CA PHE A 358 22.93 -32.78 104.84
C PHE A 358 23.84 -33.51 103.82
N ILE A 359 23.39 -33.95 102.64
CA ILE A 359 24.17 -34.92 101.81
C ILE A 359 24.88 -34.34 100.56
N GLN A 360 24.79 -33.05 100.22
CA GLN A 360 25.21 -32.56 98.89
C GLN A 360 26.63 -31.98 98.73
N LEU A 361 27.53 -31.99 99.73
CA LEU A 361 28.78 -31.20 99.67
C LEU A 361 30.11 -31.91 99.32
N VAL A 362 30.18 -33.23 99.12
CA VAL A 362 31.49 -33.93 99.02
C VAL A 362 31.94 -34.28 97.59
N LYS A 363 31.08 -34.21 96.56
CA LYS A 363 31.39 -34.76 95.21
C LYS A 363 32.10 -33.84 94.20
N LYS A 364 32.57 -32.65 94.58
CA LYS A 364 33.07 -31.65 93.60
C LYS A 364 34.59 -31.44 93.52
N ASN A 365 35.43 -32.16 94.27
CA ASN A 365 36.84 -31.80 94.45
C ASN A 365 37.90 -32.72 93.79
N SER A 366 37.53 -33.74 93.00
CA SER A 366 38.51 -34.70 92.44
C SER A 366 38.84 -34.55 90.95
N ASP A 367 38.04 -33.83 90.15
CA ASP A 367 38.04 -34.08 88.69
C ASP A 367 38.78 -33.02 87.83
N LEU A 368 39.48 -32.05 88.44
CA LEU A 368 40.03 -30.90 87.70
C LEU A 368 41.57 -30.81 87.58
N ASN A 369 42.35 -31.80 88.03
CA ASN A 369 43.81 -31.65 88.14
C ASN A 369 44.67 -32.28 87.00
N ASP A 370 44.12 -33.10 86.10
CA ASP A 370 44.94 -33.97 85.22
C ASP A 370 44.93 -33.65 83.71
N GLN A 371 44.31 -32.55 83.23
CA GLN A 371 44.18 -32.29 81.78
C GLN A 371 45.12 -31.23 81.17
N ILE A 372 46.08 -30.66 81.92
CA ILE A 372 46.84 -29.48 81.46
C ILE A 372 48.20 -29.79 80.79
N ILE A 373 48.78 -31.00 80.91
CA ILE A 373 50.21 -31.22 80.58
C ILE A 373 50.48 -31.74 79.14
N VAL A 374 49.46 -32.14 78.37
CA VAL A 374 49.69 -32.94 77.13
C VAL A 374 49.64 -32.13 75.81
N LYS A 375 49.27 -30.85 75.80
CA LYS A 375 49.03 -30.11 74.53
C LYS A 375 50.07 -29.05 74.12
N ASP A 376 51.09 -28.77 74.94
CA ASP A 376 52.03 -27.67 74.68
C ASP A 376 53.31 -28.03 73.87
N ASN A 377 53.58 -29.31 73.60
CA ASN A 377 54.86 -29.74 73.02
C ASN A 377 54.85 -30.08 71.52
N GLU A 378 53.71 -29.98 70.81
CA GLU A 378 53.61 -30.40 69.41
C GLU A 378 53.85 -29.27 68.36
N ILE A 379 53.93 -28.00 68.78
CA ILE A 379 53.97 -26.87 67.81
C ILE A 379 55.41 -26.43 67.41
N LYS A 380 56.46 -26.78 68.15
CA LYS A 380 57.83 -26.26 67.90
C LYS A 380 58.68 -27.05 66.88
N ALA A 381 58.16 -28.12 66.28
CA ALA A 381 58.96 -29.05 65.47
C ALA A 381 58.88 -28.84 63.93
N MET A 382 58.01 -27.97 63.40
CA MET A 382 57.75 -27.86 61.96
C MET A 382 58.43 -26.68 61.23
N GLU A 383 59.08 -25.74 61.92
CA GLU A 383 59.62 -24.53 61.29
C GLU A 383 61.07 -24.65 60.78
N LYS A 384 61.77 -25.77 61.03
CA LYS A 384 63.22 -25.90 60.74
C LYS A 384 63.59 -26.56 59.41
N LYS A 385 62.63 -26.87 58.52
CA LYS A 385 62.89 -27.61 57.26
C LYS A 385 62.89 -26.77 55.98
N GLN A 386 62.68 -25.46 56.03
CA GLN A 386 62.49 -24.64 54.82
C GLN A 386 63.70 -23.76 54.40
N SER A 387 64.85 -23.81 55.10
CA SER A 387 65.95 -22.85 54.86
C SER A 387 67.19 -23.39 54.11
N ILE A 388 67.14 -24.56 53.47
CA ILE A 388 68.35 -25.23 52.91
C ILE A 388 68.37 -25.29 51.36
N THR A 389 67.34 -24.82 50.64
CA THR A 389 67.28 -24.92 49.17
C THR A 389 67.78 -23.70 48.38
N MET A 390 68.44 -22.73 49.02
CA MET A 390 68.79 -21.45 48.37
C MET A 390 70.28 -21.28 48.00
N ALA A 391 71.05 -22.36 47.85
CA ALA A 391 72.52 -22.31 47.66
C ALA A 391 73.08 -23.05 46.41
N LYS A 392 72.35 -23.15 45.30
CA LYS A 392 72.81 -23.84 44.05
C LYS A 392 72.66 -23.01 42.76
N LEU A 393 72.96 -21.71 42.80
CA LEU A 393 72.80 -20.82 41.62
C LEU A 393 74.06 -20.04 41.19
N ASP A 394 75.22 -20.22 41.84
CA ASP A 394 76.43 -19.43 41.56
C ASP A 394 77.52 -20.13 40.71
N GLU A 395 77.23 -21.29 40.08
CA GLU A 395 78.22 -22.09 39.33
C GLU A 395 78.27 -21.83 37.80
N ILE A 396 77.49 -20.89 37.24
CA ILE A 396 77.41 -20.64 35.79
C ILE A 396 78.27 -19.44 35.31
N THR A 397 78.88 -18.68 36.23
CA THR A 397 79.55 -17.41 35.90
C THR A 397 80.96 -17.55 35.28
N GLN A 398 81.49 -18.76 35.06
CA GLN A 398 82.88 -18.98 34.61
C GLN A 398 83.08 -19.51 33.17
N GLN A 399 82.02 -19.62 32.34
CA GLN A 399 82.13 -20.10 30.94
C GLN A 399 82.08 -18.99 29.86
N LYS A 400 82.20 -17.71 30.25
CA LYS A 400 81.97 -16.55 29.36
C LYS A 400 83.23 -15.99 28.67
N ASP A 401 84.43 -16.28 29.14
CA ASP A 401 85.63 -15.51 28.74
C ASP A 401 86.47 -16.09 27.57
N ASP A 402 86.19 -17.31 27.09
CA ASP A 402 86.95 -17.93 25.99
C ASP A 402 86.43 -17.61 24.57
N ILE A 403 85.23 -17.05 24.43
CA ILE A 403 84.61 -16.71 23.12
C ILE A 403 85.19 -15.42 22.50
N ASN A 404 85.80 -14.53 23.29
CA ASN A 404 86.20 -13.20 22.82
C ASN A 404 87.44 -13.14 21.91
N ARG A 405 88.23 -14.21 21.78
CA ARG A 405 89.49 -14.19 20.99
C ARG A 405 89.34 -14.62 19.51
N ALA A 406 88.24 -15.25 19.12
CA ALA A 406 88.00 -15.67 17.73
C ALA A 406 87.51 -14.54 16.80
N ARG A 407 87.09 -13.40 17.36
CA ARG A 407 86.40 -12.31 16.65
C ARG A 407 87.33 -11.38 15.83
N GLY A 408 88.63 -11.37 16.10
CA GLY A 408 89.57 -10.41 15.48
C GLY A 408 90.06 -10.76 14.07
N LYS A 409 90.07 -12.04 13.66
CA LYS A 409 90.64 -12.46 12.36
C LYS A 409 89.70 -12.25 11.17
N LEU A 410 88.38 -12.17 11.40
CA LEU A 410 87.37 -11.92 10.36
C LEU A 410 87.21 -10.43 9.98
N GLN A 411 87.88 -9.51 10.70
CA GLN A 411 87.74 -8.06 10.43
C GLN A 411 88.59 -7.55 9.26
N LEU A 412 89.64 -8.26 8.84
CA LEU A 412 90.60 -7.76 7.83
C LEU A 412 90.19 -8.07 6.37
N GLU A 413 89.44 -9.13 6.10
CA GLU A 413 88.93 -9.43 4.74
C GLU A 413 87.76 -8.53 4.31
N ILE A 414 87.06 -7.93 5.28
CA ILE A 414 85.97 -6.96 5.04
C ILE A 414 86.48 -5.66 4.40
N GLY A 415 87.77 -5.33 4.55
CA GLY A 415 88.37 -4.09 4.04
C GLY A 415 88.43 -3.99 2.52
N ARG A 416 88.79 -5.05 1.79
CA ARG A 416 89.00 -4.98 0.32
C ARG A 416 87.71 -4.99 -0.49
N ILE A 417 86.65 -5.60 0.02
CA ILE A 417 85.31 -5.56 -0.61
C ILE A 417 84.74 -4.13 -0.52
N ASN A 418 85.13 -3.33 0.48
CA ASN A 418 84.59 -1.99 0.70
C ASN A 418 84.95 -0.96 -0.39
N ASP A 419 86.05 -1.15 -1.13
CA ASP A 419 86.52 -0.16 -2.12
C ASP A 419 85.81 -0.31 -3.48
N VAL A 420 85.51 -1.53 -3.93
CA VAL A 420 84.65 -1.76 -5.12
C VAL A 420 83.20 -1.35 -4.82
N VAL A 421 82.77 -1.53 -3.57
CA VAL A 421 81.49 -1.01 -3.07
C VAL A 421 81.46 0.53 -3.10
N ALA A 422 82.59 1.26 -3.03
CA ALA A 422 82.62 2.72 -3.07
C ALA A 422 82.19 3.33 -4.42
N GLY A 423 82.56 2.70 -5.55
CA GLY A 423 82.14 3.14 -6.89
C GLY A 423 80.66 2.90 -7.16
N LEU A 424 80.14 1.72 -6.80
CA LEU A 424 78.71 1.43 -6.83
C LEU A 424 77.94 2.26 -5.80
N ARG A 425 78.55 2.63 -4.65
CA ARG A 425 77.97 3.55 -3.66
C ARG A 425 77.70 4.93 -4.22
N HIS A 426 78.47 5.45 -5.17
CA HIS A 426 78.25 6.80 -5.74
C HIS A 426 77.09 6.84 -6.75
N GLY A 427 77.01 5.85 -7.65
CA GLY A 427 75.83 5.67 -8.52
C GLY A 427 74.56 5.34 -7.72
N MET A 428 74.68 4.49 -6.70
CA MET A 428 73.63 4.29 -5.71
C MET A 428 73.36 5.53 -4.86
N ALA A 429 74.31 6.44 -4.62
CA ALA A 429 74.08 7.67 -3.84
C ALA A 429 73.23 8.67 -4.61
N SER A 430 73.38 8.76 -5.92
CA SER A 430 72.52 9.61 -6.77
C SER A 430 71.09 9.08 -6.83
N ILE A 431 70.91 7.77 -7.07
CA ILE A 431 69.60 7.12 -7.01
C ILE A 431 69.05 7.13 -5.57
N ARG A 432 69.89 6.94 -4.54
CA ARG A 432 69.49 7.11 -3.13
C ARG A 432 69.12 8.54 -2.81
N SER A 433 69.71 9.58 -3.40
CA SER A 433 69.30 10.96 -3.15
C SER A 433 67.89 11.20 -3.67
N GLN A 434 67.60 10.77 -4.90
CA GLN A 434 66.24 10.87 -5.48
C GLN A 434 65.25 9.98 -4.73
N LEU A 435 65.67 8.77 -4.37
CA LEU A 435 64.87 7.85 -3.56
C LEU A 435 64.72 8.37 -2.13
N GLN A 436 65.67 9.15 -1.59
CA GLN A 436 65.67 9.77 -0.27
C GLN A 436 64.85 11.04 -0.23
N ASP A 437 64.74 11.81 -1.31
CA ASP A 437 63.77 12.90 -1.41
C ASP A 437 62.34 12.32 -1.40
N VAL A 438 62.10 11.28 -2.20
CA VAL A 438 60.83 10.53 -2.16
C VAL A 438 60.64 9.82 -0.83
N ASN A 439 61.70 9.29 -0.20
CA ASN A 439 61.64 8.67 1.13
C ASN A 439 61.40 9.73 2.21
N VAL A 440 61.91 10.96 2.07
CA VAL A 440 61.69 12.05 3.01
C VAL A 440 60.25 12.52 2.90
N ASP A 441 59.68 12.57 1.71
CA ASP A 441 58.26 12.87 1.52
C ASP A 441 57.35 11.73 1.97
N LEU A 442 57.73 10.47 1.72
CA LEU A 442 57.08 9.29 2.30
C LEU A 442 57.25 9.25 3.82
N LEU A 443 58.40 9.64 4.39
CA LEU A 443 58.63 9.71 5.83
C LEU A 443 57.86 10.88 6.45
N ARG A 444 57.66 11.99 5.74
CA ARG A 444 56.77 13.08 6.20
C ARG A 444 55.31 12.66 6.15
N ALA A 445 54.90 11.94 5.09
CA ALA A 445 53.56 11.40 4.97
C ALA A 445 53.30 10.30 6.01
N ASN A 446 54.26 9.39 6.20
CA ASN A 446 54.24 8.36 7.23
C ASN A 446 54.32 8.97 8.62
N LYS A 447 55.15 10.01 8.88
CA LYS A 447 55.16 10.69 10.18
C LYS A 447 53.83 11.39 10.46
N LYS A 448 53.19 11.99 9.45
CA LYS A 448 51.82 12.51 9.57
C LYS A 448 50.80 11.39 9.77
N LEU A 449 50.98 10.24 9.12
CA LEU A 449 50.15 9.05 9.29
C LEU A 449 50.33 8.49 10.70
N ASP A 450 51.56 8.31 11.19
CA ASP A 450 51.96 7.90 12.53
C ASP A 450 51.43 8.88 13.59
N GLU A 451 51.49 10.20 13.34
CA GLU A 451 50.87 11.21 14.20
C GLU A 451 49.35 11.03 14.24
N LYS A 452 48.70 10.75 13.10
CA LYS A 452 47.27 10.44 13.05
C LYS A 452 46.95 9.11 13.71
N GLU A 453 47.75 8.07 13.50
CA GLU A 453 47.64 6.77 14.15
C GLU A 453 47.88 6.86 15.65
N LEU A 454 48.80 7.71 16.11
CA LEU A 454 49.01 8.02 17.52
C LEU A 454 47.81 8.78 18.10
N THR A 455 47.21 9.72 17.36
CA THR A 455 45.97 10.37 17.81
C THR A 455 44.79 9.41 17.85
N VAL A 456 44.69 8.48 16.89
CA VAL A 456 43.68 7.41 16.87
C VAL A 456 43.94 6.44 18.01
N GLN A 457 45.18 6.03 18.24
CA GLN A 457 45.57 5.19 19.37
C GLN A 457 45.26 5.88 20.71
N ARG A 458 45.53 7.19 20.83
CA ARG A 458 45.16 7.98 22.00
C ARG A 458 43.65 8.03 22.20
N ILE A 459 42.87 8.33 21.16
CA ILE A 459 41.39 8.33 21.22
C ILE A 459 40.85 6.91 21.52
N THR A 460 41.48 5.85 21.00
CA THR A 460 41.08 4.47 21.32
C THR A 460 41.49 4.06 22.74
N ARG A 461 42.59 4.58 23.29
CA ARG A 461 42.96 4.40 24.70
C ARG A 461 41.99 5.16 25.60
N GLU A 462 41.71 6.43 25.32
CA GLU A 462 40.70 7.23 26.03
C GLU A 462 39.31 6.57 25.94
N LYS A 463 38.91 6.02 24.79
CA LYS A 463 37.66 5.26 24.66
C LYS A 463 37.64 3.98 25.48
N ARG A 464 38.79 3.28 25.58
CA ARG A 464 38.92 2.08 26.43
C ARG A 464 38.92 2.45 27.91
N GLU A 465 39.59 3.52 28.29
CA GLU A 465 39.62 4.07 29.66
C GLU A 465 38.22 4.49 30.08
N LEU A 466 37.50 5.26 29.25
CA LEU A 466 36.10 5.60 29.47
C LEU A 466 35.20 4.35 29.53
N ALA A 467 35.46 3.32 28.71
CA ALA A 467 34.72 2.06 28.80
C ALA A 467 35.02 1.29 30.10
N VAL A 468 36.25 1.33 30.60
CA VAL A 468 36.63 0.75 31.90
C VAL A 468 35.99 1.54 33.04
N GLU A 469 36.04 2.87 33.01
CA GLU A 469 35.39 3.74 34.00
C GLU A 469 33.87 3.54 34.02
N ILE A 470 33.24 3.42 32.85
CA ILE A 470 31.82 3.09 32.72
C ILE A 470 31.55 1.70 33.31
N ASN A 471 32.38 0.69 33.02
CA ASN A 471 32.21 -0.66 33.59
C ASN A 471 32.45 -0.69 35.11
N GLU A 472 33.38 0.10 35.63
CA GLU A 472 33.61 0.24 37.07
C GLU A 472 32.46 0.99 37.76
N ALA A 473 31.90 2.01 37.11
CA ALA A 473 30.69 2.69 37.58
C ALA A 473 29.49 1.74 37.59
N HIS A 474 29.31 0.92 36.54
CA HIS A 474 28.26 -0.11 36.51
C HIS A 474 28.45 -1.15 37.62
N LYS A 475 29.67 -1.66 37.85
CA LYS A 475 29.93 -2.58 38.97
C LYS A 475 29.66 -1.95 40.33
N LYS A 476 29.95 -0.66 40.49
CA LYS A 476 29.62 0.09 41.71
C LYS A 476 28.11 0.24 41.87
N ILE A 477 27.37 0.46 40.78
CA ILE A 477 25.90 0.52 40.80
C ILE A 477 25.32 -0.86 41.15
N GLU A 478 25.76 -1.94 40.50
CA GLU A 478 25.32 -3.32 40.78
C GLU A 478 25.56 -3.70 42.25
N SER A 479 26.75 -3.40 42.80
CA SER A 479 27.02 -3.67 44.23
C SER A 479 26.18 -2.80 45.19
N ILE A 480 25.84 -1.57 44.80
CA ILE A 480 24.91 -0.73 45.57
C ILE A 480 23.48 -1.29 45.48
N GLU A 481 23.05 -1.74 44.31
CA GLU A 481 21.73 -2.35 44.09
C GLU A 481 21.59 -3.66 44.87
N GLU A 482 22.59 -4.54 44.85
CA GLU A 482 22.63 -5.76 45.66
C GLU A 482 22.57 -5.45 47.16
N THR A 483 23.34 -4.47 47.63
CA THR A 483 23.29 -4.07 49.05
C THR A 483 21.97 -3.41 49.43
N LEU A 484 21.31 -2.70 48.51
CA LEU A 484 19.99 -2.11 48.70
C LEU A 484 18.91 -3.19 48.71
N GLN A 485 19.03 -4.22 47.86
CA GLN A 485 18.16 -5.39 47.86
C GLN A 485 18.26 -6.17 49.18
N ILE A 486 19.47 -6.49 49.65
CA ILE A 486 19.67 -7.15 50.95
C ILE A 486 19.13 -6.29 52.10
N LYS A 487 19.27 -4.96 52.03
CA LYS A 487 18.72 -4.04 53.05
C LYS A 487 17.20 -3.94 53.00
N THR A 488 16.59 -3.98 51.82
CA THR A 488 15.13 -3.95 51.66
C THR A 488 14.51 -5.26 52.13
N GLU A 489 15.08 -6.42 51.77
CA GLU A 489 14.68 -7.73 52.31
C GLU A 489 14.79 -7.78 53.84
N ARG A 490 15.86 -7.21 54.42
CA ARG A 490 15.99 -7.07 55.88
C ARG A 490 14.94 -6.14 56.49
N LEU A 491 14.59 -5.04 55.82
CA LEU A 491 13.54 -4.14 56.29
C LEU A 491 12.16 -4.80 56.24
N GLU A 492 11.87 -5.55 55.19
CA GLU A 492 10.64 -6.35 55.06
C GLU A 492 10.55 -7.40 56.17
N PHE A 493 11.64 -8.14 56.41
CA PHE A 493 11.71 -9.11 57.52
C PHE A 493 11.49 -8.45 58.89
N ILE A 494 12.14 -7.31 59.15
CA ILE A 494 11.95 -6.55 60.41
C ILE A 494 10.52 -6.00 60.51
N GLN A 495 9.91 -5.57 59.40
CA GLN A 495 8.55 -5.07 59.36
C GLN A 495 7.52 -6.19 59.64
N GLU A 496 7.74 -7.39 59.10
CA GLU A 496 6.95 -8.57 59.43
C GLU A 496 7.12 -8.99 60.90
N GLU A 497 8.35 -9.01 61.42
CA GLU A 497 8.59 -9.28 62.84
C GLU A 497 7.95 -8.23 63.75
N LEU A 498 8.01 -6.95 63.38
CA LEU A 498 7.36 -5.86 64.11
C LEU A 498 5.83 -6.02 64.09
N GLN A 499 5.24 -6.39 62.95
CA GLN A 499 3.80 -6.67 62.86
C GLN A 499 3.40 -7.88 63.70
N ARG A 500 4.19 -8.97 63.69
CA ARG A 500 3.97 -10.13 64.58
C ARG A 500 4.05 -9.73 66.05
N LYS A 501 5.09 -8.99 66.45
CA LYS A 501 5.24 -8.49 67.83
C LYS A 501 4.12 -7.53 68.23
N HIS A 502 3.63 -6.71 67.30
CA HIS A 502 2.49 -5.83 67.53
C HIS A 502 1.20 -6.64 67.74
N GLN A 503 0.98 -7.69 66.96
CA GLN A 503 -0.15 -8.60 67.13
C GLN A 503 -0.07 -9.37 68.45
N ASP A 504 1.11 -9.86 68.83
CA ASP A 504 1.36 -10.51 70.11
C ASP A 504 1.09 -9.56 71.29
N PHE A 505 1.52 -8.29 71.17
CA PHE A 505 1.24 -7.26 72.17
C PHE A 505 -0.26 -6.98 72.29
N MET A 506 -0.99 -6.86 71.18
CA MET A 506 -2.45 -6.68 71.20
C MET A 506 -3.16 -7.87 71.85
N ASN A 507 -2.70 -9.09 71.59
CA ASN A 507 -3.21 -10.31 72.21
C ASN A 507 -2.92 -10.34 73.72
N ALA A 508 -1.70 -9.99 74.15
CA ALA A 508 -1.31 -9.91 75.56
C ALA A 508 -2.10 -8.82 76.32
N LYS A 509 -2.32 -7.65 75.69
CA LYS A 509 -3.17 -6.58 76.24
C LYS A 509 -4.61 -7.08 76.47
N LYS A 510 -5.19 -7.78 75.49
CA LYS A 510 -6.53 -8.38 75.62
C LYS A 510 -6.60 -9.42 76.74
N GLN A 511 -5.58 -10.27 76.89
CA GLN A 511 -5.49 -11.22 78.00
C GLN A 511 -5.36 -10.52 79.36
N MET A 512 -4.62 -9.42 79.43
CA MET A 512 -4.47 -8.64 80.67
C MET A 512 -5.78 -7.94 81.06
N GLU A 513 -6.57 -7.47 80.10
CA GLU A 513 -7.93 -6.93 80.33
C GLU A 513 -8.90 -8.01 80.85
N ILE A 514 -8.82 -9.23 80.32
CA ILE A 514 -9.61 -10.39 80.80
C ILE A 514 -9.20 -10.75 82.24
N ALA A 515 -7.90 -10.93 82.49
CA ALA A 515 -7.39 -11.22 83.83
C ALA A 515 -7.72 -10.11 84.85
N HIS A 516 -7.74 -8.84 84.42
CA HIS A 516 -8.17 -7.73 85.26
C HIS A 516 -9.66 -7.85 85.64
N SER A 517 -10.53 -8.20 84.69
CA SER A 517 -11.96 -8.43 84.95
C SER A 517 -12.22 -9.62 85.89
N GLU A 518 -11.43 -10.69 85.74
CA GLU A 518 -11.47 -11.87 86.62
C GLU A 518 -11.00 -11.54 88.03
N ARG A 519 -9.93 -10.76 88.20
CA ARG A 519 -9.44 -10.28 89.50
C ARG A 519 -10.50 -9.46 90.24
N VAL A 520 -11.22 -8.59 89.52
CA VAL A 520 -12.31 -7.76 90.09
C VAL A 520 -13.48 -8.64 90.55
N MET A 521 -13.80 -9.70 89.81
CA MET A 521 -14.82 -10.69 90.21
C MET A 521 -14.40 -11.47 91.46
N LEU A 522 -13.14 -11.93 91.51
CA LEU A 522 -12.62 -12.70 92.65
C LEU A 522 -12.55 -11.87 93.94
N LEU A 523 -12.20 -10.59 93.86
CA LEU A 523 -12.24 -9.66 95.00
C LEU A 523 -13.65 -9.56 95.60
N LYS A 524 -14.69 -9.46 94.77
CA LYS A 524 -16.08 -9.45 95.23
C LYS A 524 -16.50 -10.75 95.92
N THR A 525 -16.00 -11.90 95.45
CA THR A 525 -16.31 -13.20 96.07
C THR A 525 -15.58 -13.42 97.40
N MET A 526 -14.39 -12.83 97.57
CA MET A 526 -13.63 -12.91 98.82
C MET A 526 -14.31 -12.12 99.96
N ASP A 527 -14.90 -10.96 99.65
CA ASP A 527 -15.63 -10.13 100.63
C ASP A 527 -16.91 -10.81 101.15
N LEU A 528 -17.52 -11.72 100.38
CA LEU A 528 -18.66 -12.52 100.84
C LEU A 528 -18.19 -13.61 101.82
N CYS A 529 -17.09 -14.31 101.50
CA CYS A 529 -16.55 -15.39 102.33
C CYS A 529 -15.98 -14.91 103.67
N THR A 530 -15.48 -13.67 103.77
CA THR A 530 -14.96 -13.11 105.02
C THR A 530 -16.04 -12.80 106.04
N ARG A 531 -17.28 -12.53 105.61
CA ARG A 531 -18.44 -12.33 106.50
C ARG A 531 -18.94 -13.65 107.10
N ASP A 532 -18.95 -14.73 106.33
CA ASP A 532 -19.38 -16.06 106.79
C ASP A 532 -18.41 -16.67 107.83
N ARG A 533 -17.11 -16.35 107.72
CA ARG A 533 -16.08 -16.79 108.67
C ARG A 533 -16.26 -16.23 110.08
N GLN A 534 -16.84 -15.04 110.24
CA GLN A 534 -17.06 -14.41 111.55
C GLN A 534 -18.18 -15.10 112.35
N ILE A 535 -19.15 -15.71 111.68
CA ILE A 535 -20.31 -16.38 112.31
C ILE A 535 -19.92 -17.76 112.87
N LEU A 536 -18.98 -18.45 112.21
CA LEU A 536 -18.54 -19.80 112.58
C LEU A 536 -17.53 -19.84 113.75
N GLN A 537 -16.83 -18.75 114.04
CA GLN A 537 -15.87 -18.69 115.16
C GLN A 537 -16.54 -18.71 116.55
N ALA A 538 -17.81 -18.33 116.68
CA ALA A 538 -18.52 -18.28 117.95
C ALA A 538 -19.03 -19.66 118.44
N THR A 539 -19.09 -20.67 117.58
CA THR A 539 -19.72 -21.98 117.89
C THR A 539 -18.73 -23.09 118.21
N VAL A 540 -17.46 -22.94 117.81
CA VAL A 540 -16.39 -23.95 117.95
C VAL A 540 -15.77 -24.01 119.37
N THR A 541 -15.84 -22.93 120.15
CA THR A 541 -15.27 -22.89 121.51
C THR A 541 -16.01 -23.80 122.52
N ARG A 542 -17.28 -24.14 122.27
CA ARG A 542 -18.14 -24.84 123.24
C ARG A 542 -18.08 -26.37 123.18
N LEU A 543 -17.69 -26.97 122.05
CA LEU A 543 -17.77 -28.43 121.84
C LEU A 543 -16.41 -29.15 121.87
N THR A 544 -15.32 -28.40 121.95
CA THR A 544 -13.93 -28.92 121.87
C THR A 544 -13.43 -29.56 123.17
N HIS A 545 -14.17 -29.45 124.29
CA HIS A 545 -13.67 -29.90 125.60
C HIS A 545 -13.99 -31.37 125.94
N GLN A 546 -15.06 -31.97 125.40
CA GLN A 546 -15.57 -33.25 125.92
C GLN A 546 -15.12 -34.53 125.18
N ILE A 547 -14.61 -34.43 123.95
CA ILE A 547 -14.45 -35.62 123.09
C ILE A 547 -12.98 -36.07 122.93
N ASN A 548 -12.03 -35.25 123.40
CA ASN A 548 -10.59 -35.47 123.26
C ASN A 548 -9.98 -36.60 124.10
N GLN A 549 -10.73 -37.35 124.92
CA GLN A 549 -10.09 -38.24 125.89
C GLN A 549 -9.93 -39.72 125.49
N LEU A 550 -10.81 -40.38 124.71
CA LEU A 550 -10.76 -41.85 124.69
C LEU A 550 -10.94 -42.60 123.35
N SER A 551 -11.20 -41.94 122.22
CA SER A 551 -11.52 -42.65 120.95
C SER A 551 -10.41 -42.65 119.87
N GLY A 552 -9.25 -42.03 120.14
CA GLY A 552 -8.28 -41.66 119.09
C GLY A 552 -7.24 -42.70 118.68
N THR A 553 -6.91 -43.70 119.51
CA THR A 553 -5.67 -44.49 119.31
C THR A 553 -5.85 -45.79 118.51
N VAL A 554 -7.05 -46.37 118.47
CA VAL A 554 -7.25 -47.69 117.85
C VAL A 554 -7.69 -47.60 116.38
N ALA A 555 -8.35 -46.51 115.98
CA ALA A 555 -8.86 -46.31 114.62
C ALA A 555 -7.84 -45.74 113.60
N SER A 556 -6.61 -45.42 114.02
CA SER A 556 -5.57 -44.85 113.13
C SER A 556 -4.86 -45.91 112.28
N ASN A 557 -4.59 -47.09 112.83
CA ASN A 557 -3.72 -48.07 112.18
C ASN A 557 -4.41 -48.85 111.03
N GLU A 558 -5.74 -48.99 111.03
CA GLU A 558 -6.49 -49.65 109.94
C GLU A 558 -6.75 -48.74 108.73
N LYS A 559 -6.76 -47.41 108.93
CA LYS A 559 -6.96 -46.43 107.85
C LYS A 559 -5.72 -46.22 106.99
N GLU A 560 -4.52 -46.40 107.56
CA GLU A 560 -3.26 -46.20 106.82
C GLU A 560 -3.03 -47.29 105.76
N ILE A 561 -3.32 -48.56 106.05
CA ILE A 561 -3.18 -49.67 105.10
C ILE A 561 -4.17 -49.54 103.92
N SER A 562 -5.40 -49.11 104.18
CA SER A 562 -6.42 -48.88 103.14
C SER A 562 -6.08 -47.69 102.24
N SER A 563 -5.40 -46.68 102.78
CA SER A 563 -5.00 -45.48 102.02
C SER A 563 -3.85 -45.74 101.02
N LEU A 564 -2.93 -46.65 101.35
CA LEU A 564 -1.82 -47.04 100.47
C LEU A 564 -2.30 -47.92 99.30
N SER A 565 -3.29 -48.80 99.53
CA SER A 565 -3.90 -49.60 98.46
C SER A 565 -4.59 -48.72 97.40
N ASN A 566 -5.34 -47.70 97.83
CA ASN A 566 -6.04 -46.79 96.92
C ASN A 566 -5.08 -45.90 96.11
N GLN A 567 -3.92 -45.54 96.66
CA GLN A 567 -2.89 -44.78 95.93
C GLN A 567 -2.21 -45.63 94.85
N ILE A 568 -1.95 -46.91 95.13
CA ILE A 568 -1.40 -47.84 94.14
C ILE A 568 -2.37 -48.01 92.95
N ASP A 569 -3.68 -48.10 93.21
CA ASP A 569 -4.68 -48.23 92.15
C ASP A 569 -4.88 -46.94 91.34
N HIS A 570 -4.77 -45.77 91.98
CA HIS A 570 -4.76 -44.48 91.26
C HIS A 570 -3.54 -44.33 90.36
N LEU A 571 -2.35 -44.75 90.82
CA LEU A 571 -1.13 -44.75 90.01
C LEU A 571 -1.22 -45.75 88.84
N LYS A 572 -1.83 -46.92 89.03
CA LYS A 572 -2.08 -47.87 87.92
C LYS A 572 -3.06 -47.30 86.88
N SER A 573 -4.08 -46.55 87.30
CA SER A 573 -5.04 -45.94 86.39
C SER A 573 -4.41 -44.79 85.57
N THR A 574 -3.62 -43.92 86.21
CA THR A 574 -2.91 -42.84 85.50
C THR A 574 -1.84 -43.38 84.55
N VAL A 575 -1.14 -44.45 84.92
CA VAL A 575 -0.20 -45.14 84.02
C VAL A 575 -0.95 -45.69 82.80
N LYS A 576 -2.12 -46.34 82.95
CA LYS A 576 -2.94 -46.79 81.81
C LYS A 576 -3.41 -45.64 80.92
N GLN A 577 -3.81 -44.51 81.51
CA GLN A 577 -4.24 -43.33 80.75
C GLN A 577 -3.08 -42.73 79.93
N LYS A 578 -1.89 -42.60 80.53
CA LYS A 578 -0.69 -42.16 79.81
C LYS A 578 -0.24 -43.18 78.77
N GLN A 579 -0.39 -44.47 79.03
CA GLN A 579 -0.15 -45.51 78.03
C GLN A 579 -1.07 -45.34 76.82
N ASN A 580 -2.37 -45.05 77.02
CA ASN A 580 -3.32 -44.84 75.93
C ASN A 580 -3.05 -43.55 75.15
N GLU A 581 -2.66 -42.46 75.81
CA GLU A 581 -2.21 -41.22 75.15
C GLU A 581 -0.98 -41.45 74.28
N ILE A 582 0.00 -42.22 74.77
CA ILE A 582 1.20 -42.61 74.02
C ILE A 582 0.80 -43.43 72.80
N HIS A 583 -0.04 -44.46 72.93
CA HIS A 583 -0.52 -45.24 71.78
C HIS A 583 -1.29 -44.37 70.76
N GLY A 584 -2.06 -43.38 71.22
CA GLY A 584 -2.74 -42.43 70.34
C GLY A 584 -1.75 -41.55 69.56
N LYS A 585 -0.70 -41.04 70.24
CA LYS A 585 0.38 -40.26 69.63
C LYS A 585 1.22 -41.10 68.67
N ASP A 586 1.49 -42.36 68.99
CA ASP A 586 2.23 -43.30 68.14
C ASP A 586 1.49 -43.59 66.84
N ARG A 587 0.16 -43.77 66.91
CA ARG A 587 -0.68 -43.93 65.71
C ARG A 587 -0.70 -42.68 64.84
N LEU A 588 -0.77 -41.49 65.45
CA LEU A 588 -0.71 -40.23 64.72
C LEU A 588 0.66 -40.05 64.03
N LEU A 589 1.75 -40.35 64.74
CA LEU A 589 3.11 -40.33 64.17
C LEU A 589 3.29 -41.35 63.05
N ALA A 590 2.67 -42.54 63.15
CA ALA A 590 2.69 -43.51 62.07
C ALA A 590 1.97 -42.97 60.81
N ASN A 591 0.79 -42.38 60.98
CA ASN A 591 0.04 -41.79 59.85
C ASN A 591 0.79 -40.63 59.19
N THR A 592 1.36 -39.70 59.97
CA THR A 592 2.11 -38.58 59.39
C THR A 592 3.40 -39.03 58.70
N ARG A 593 4.02 -40.12 59.14
CA ARG A 593 5.15 -40.75 58.43
C ARG A 593 4.74 -41.33 57.10
N VAL A 594 3.56 -41.96 57.01
CA VAL A 594 2.99 -42.47 55.75
C VAL A 594 2.68 -41.31 54.81
N ASP A 595 2.03 -40.25 55.28
CA ASP A 595 1.72 -39.05 54.49
C ASP A 595 3.01 -38.36 53.97
N LEU A 596 4.05 -38.26 54.82
CA LEU A 596 5.36 -37.75 54.41
C LEU A 596 6.01 -38.62 53.35
N HIS A 597 5.87 -39.95 53.45
CA HIS A 597 6.40 -40.86 52.45
C HIS A 597 5.68 -40.71 51.11
N GLU A 598 4.35 -40.62 51.11
CA GLU A 598 3.57 -40.36 49.88
C GLU A 598 3.92 -39.01 49.26
N MET A 599 4.05 -37.94 50.07
CA MET A 599 4.49 -36.63 49.59
C MET A 599 5.90 -36.68 49.00
N LYS A 600 6.82 -37.45 49.61
CA LYS A 600 8.17 -37.63 49.07
C LYS A 600 8.16 -38.33 47.71
N ILE A 601 7.34 -39.37 47.54
CA ILE A 601 7.19 -40.06 46.25
C ILE A 601 6.63 -39.10 45.19
N ARG A 602 5.62 -38.29 45.52
CA ARG A 602 5.07 -37.30 44.57
C ARG A 602 6.08 -36.20 44.22
N PHE A 603 6.87 -35.76 45.19
CA PHE A 603 7.94 -34.80 44.96
C PHE A 603 9.01 -35.38 44.02
N GLU A 604 9.43 -36.63 44.22
CA GLU A 604 10.37 -37.31 43.34
C GLU A 604 9.81 -37.47 41.91
N GLN A 605 8.52 -37.78 41.77
CA GLN A 605 7.84 -37.84 40.47
C GLN A 605 7.79 -36.47 39.78
N ALA A 606 7.43 -35.42 40.52
CA ALA A 606 7.38 -34.06 39.99
C ALA A 606 8.78 -33.56 39.59
N GLN A 607 9.80 -33.86 40.39
CA GLN A 607 11.19 -33.55 40.07
C GLN A 607 11.65 -34.27 38.80
N HIS A 608 11.32 -35.55 38.64
CA HIS A 608 11.62 -36.29 37.41
C HIS A 608 10.98 -35.66 36.18
N THR A 609 9.71 -35.24 36.27
CA THR A 609 9.06 -34.55 35.14
C THR A 609 9.70 -33.19 34.82
N ILE A 610 10.14 -32.44 35.83
CA ILE A 610 10.87 -31.17 35.63
C ILE A 610 12.19 -31.45 34.91
N ASP A 611 12.96 -32.44 35.36
CA ASP A 611 14.25 -32.80 34.75
C ASP A 611 14.09 -33.29 33.29
N GLU A 612 13.00 -34.02 32.98
CA GLU A 612 12.67 -34.43 31.62
C GLU A 612 12.31 -33.23 30.73
N ASP A 613 11.50 -32.30 31.25
CA ASP A 613 11.13 -31.09 30.51
C ASP A 613 12.32 -30.15 30.32
N GLU A 614 13.22 -30.02 31.30
CA GLU A 614 14.49 -29.29 31.13
C GLU A 614 15.36 -29.88 30.03
N LYS A 615 15.45 -31.22 29.94
CA LYS A 615 16.17 -31.89 28.85
C LYS A 615 15.52 -31.60 27.51
N ARG A 616 14.18 -31.65 27.42
CA ARG A 616 13.43 -31.29 26.20
C ARG A 616 13.68 -29.84 25.80
N PHE A 617 13.64 -28.90 26.74
CA PHE A 617 13.90 -27.48 26.47
C PHE A 617 15.33 -27.24 25.97
N LYS A 618 16.34 -27.90 26.57
CA LYS A 618 17.72 -27.85 26.07
C LYS A 618 17.81 -28.38 24.64
N GLN A 619 17.15 -29.48 24.35
CA GLN A 619 17.15 -30.10 23.02
C GLN A 619 16.47 -29.22 21.97
N ILE A 620 15.34 -28.59 22.32
CA ILE A 620 14.67 -27.59 21.47
C ILE A 620 15.57 -26.37 21.25
N SER A 621 16.23 -25.86 22.29
CA SER A 621 17.15 -24.73 22.17
C SER A 621 18.31 -25.03 21.22
N CYS A 622 18.92 -26.21 21.33
CA CYS A 622 19.99 -26.61 20.39
C CYS A 622 19.48 -26.70 18.95
N SER A 623 18.29 -27.28 18.72
CA SER A 623 17.70 -27.35 17.37
C SER A 623 17.37 -25.98 16.81
N LEU A 624 16.93 -25.04 17.66
CA LEU A 624 16.66 -23.66 17.26
C LEU A 624 17.94 -22.95 16.84
N ASP A 625 19.05 -23.16 17.57
CA ASP A 625 20.36 -22.60 17.22
C ASP A 625 20.89 -23.17 15.89
N GLU A 626 20.65 -24.45 15.61
CA GLU A 626 20.97 -25.08 14.33
C GLU A 626 20.16 -24.48 13.19
N VAL A 627 18.83 -24.35 13.35
CA VAL A 627 17.96 -23.69 12.36
C VAL A 627 18.36 -22.22 12.16
N ASN A 628 18.77 -21.51 13.22
CA ASN A 628 19.28 -20.15 13.10
C ASN A 628 20.59 -20.10 12.29
N LYS A 629 21.52 -21.04 12.50
CA LYS A 629 22.75 -21.14 11.70
C LYS A 629 22.44 -21.43 10.24
N GLU A 630 21.52 -22.35 9.96
CA GLU A 630 21.05 -22.65 8.60
C GLU A 630 20.40 -21.42 7.94
N LYS A 631 19.52 -20.72 8.67
CA LYS A 631 18.92 -19.46 8.22
C LYS A 631 19.98 -18.41 7.90
N SER A 632 20.99 -18.24 8.74
CA SER A 632 22.11 -17.32 8.48
C SER A 632 22.92 -17.73 7.25
N LEU A 633 23.16 -19.02 7.06
CA LEU A 633 23.87 -19.54 5.89
C LEU A 633 23.07 -19.31 4.60
N VAL A 634 21.77 -19.62 4.60
CA VAL A 634 20.87 -19.35 3.47
C VAL A 634 20.79 -17.86 3.19
N GLY A 635 20.71 -17.02 4.23
CA GLY A 635 20.76 -15.57 4.10
C GLY A 635 22.04 -15.08 3.40
N LEU A 636 23.20 -15.61 3.79
CA LEU A 636 24.48 -15.29 3.14
C LEU A 636 24.52 -15.77 1.68
N GLN A 637 24.01 -16.97 1.39
CA GLN A 637 23.92 -17.51 0.03
C GLN A 637 22.99 -16.66 -0.86
N MET A 638 21.85 -16.20 -0.32
CA MET A 638 20.93 -15.31 -1.04
C MET A 638 21.59 -13.96 -1.37
N VAL A 639 22.34 -13.37 -0.43
CA VAL A 639 23.09 -12.13 -0.69
C VAL A 639 24.11 -12.34 -1.80
N ARG A 640 24.92 -13.41 -1.75
CA ARG A 640 25.90 -13.73 -2.80
C ARG A 640 25.23 -13.95 -4.16
N ARG A 641 24.11 -14.67 -4.21
CA ARG A 641 23.31 -14.87 -5.43
C ARG A 641 22.76 -13.55 -5.98
N ASN A 642 22.27 -12.66 -5.11
CA ASN A 642 21.81 -11.33 -5.53
C ASN A 642 22.95 -10.47 -6.08
N ASP A 643 24.13 -10.51 -5.48
CA ASP A 643 25.31 -9.82 -5.98
C ASP A 643 25.76 -10.37 -7.35
N GLU A 644 25.71 -11.69 -7.54
CA GLU A 644 25.98 -12.33 -8.82
C GLU A 644 24.97 -11.90 -9.89
N VAL A 645 23.67 -11.89 -9.57
CA VAL A 645 22.61 -11.41 -10.48
C VAL A 645 22.82 -9.93 -10.83
N ARG A 646 23.23 -9.10 -9.87
CA ARG A 646 23.54 -7.69 -10.11
C ARG A 646 24.73 -7.52 -11.06
N LEU A 647 25.81 -8.26 -10.83
CA LEU A 647 26.98 -8.31 -11.72
C LEU A 647 26.61 -8.75 -13.14
N LEU A 648 25.74 -9.76 -13.28
CA LEU A 648 25.27 -10.23 -14.59
C LEU A 648 24.44 -9.17 -15.31
N ARG A 649 23.55 -8.46 -14.61
CA ARG A 649 22.78 -7.34 -15.18
C ARG A 649 23.67 -6.17 -15.60
N GLU A 650 24.68 -5.83 -14.81
CA GLU A 650 25.65 -4.80 -15.20
C GLU A 650 26.43 -5.24 -16.45
N LYS A 651 26.86 -6.50 -16.52
CA LYS A 651 27.52 -7.05 -17.71
C LYS A 651 26.61 -7.01 -18.94
N GLU A 652 25.34 -7.39 -18.79
CA GLU A 652 24.33 -7.30 -19.85
C GLU A 652 24.15 -5.86 -20.33
N ALA A 653 24.01 -4.90 -19.41
CA ALA A 653 23.88 -3.48 -19.75
C ALA A 653 25.10 -2.93 -20.50
N ILE A 654 26.32 -3.31 -20.09
CA ILE A 654 27.55 -2.91 -20.77
C ILE A 654 27.59 -3.51 -22.19
N MET A 655 27.28 -4.81 -22.34
CA MET A 655 27.23 -5.47 -23.65
C MET A 655 26.16 -4.85 -24.56
N GLN A 656 24.97 -4.56 -24.03
CA GLN A 656 23.91 -3.90 -24.78
C GLN A 656 24.36 -2.50 -25.25
N SER A 657 24.97 -1.71 -24.36
CA SER A 657 25.50 -0.40 -24.74
C SER A 657 26.60 -0.47 -25.80
N ALA A 658 27.41 -1.54 -25.80
CA ALA A 658 28.43 -1.77 -26.82
C ALA A 658 27.80 -2.15 -28.17
N ILE A 659 26.75 -2.98 -28.16
CA ILE A 659 25.96 -3.32 -29.35
C ILE A 659 25.29 -2.07 -29.91
N ASP A 660 24.63 -1.26 -29.08
CA ASP A 660 23.93 -0.03 -29.52
C ASP A 660 24.90 0.99 -30.13
N ARG A 661 26.10 1.12 -29.55
CA ARG A 661 27.18 1.94 -30.15
C ARG A 661 27.62 1.36 -31.49
N GLY A 662 27.82 0.04 -31.57
CA GLY A 662 28.21 -0.64 -32.81
C GLY A 662 27.17 -0.50 -33.92
N THR A 663 25.89 -0.67 -33.61
CA THR A 663 24.78 -0.51 -34.57
C THR A 663 24.63 0.94 -35.02
N SER A 664 24.76 1.90 -34.10
CA SER A 664 24.77 3.33 -34.44
C SER A 664 25.91 3.69 -35.39
N GLN A 665 27.14 3.24 -35.10
CA GLN A 665 28.30 3.44 -35.98
C GLN A 665 28.10 2.76 -37.34
N TYR A 666 27.56 1.54 -37.37
CA TYR A 666 27.26 0.82 -38.61
C TYR A 666 26.24 1.59 -39.47
N ASN A 667 25.17 2.09 -38.86
CA ASN A 667 24.15 2.89 -39.55
C ASN A 667 24.72 4.21 -40.09
N GLN A 668 25.60 4.87 -39.34
CA GLN A 668 26.33 6.04 -39.83
C GLN A 668 27.18 5.70 -41.07
N ARG A 669 27.89 4.56 -41.07
CA ARG A 669 28.65 4.11 -42.25
C ARG A 669 27.76 3.78 -43.43
N LEU A 670 26.57 3.21 -43.21
CA LEU A 670 25.61 2.99 -44.29
C LEU A 670 25.12 4.31 -44.91
N GLU A 671 24.86 5.33 -44.09
CA GLU A 671 24.48 6.66 -44.58
C GLU A 671 25.63 7.35 -45.32
N ASP A 672 26.86 7.28 -44.81
CA ASP A 672 28.07 7.75 -45.51
C ASP A 672 28.18 7.09 -46.90
N ILE A 673 28.01 5.76 -46.97
CA ILE A 673 28.02 5.02 -48.23
C ILE A 673 26.88 5.48 -49.16
N ARG A 674 25.69 5.74 -48.63
CA ARG A 674 24.54 6.25 -49.40
C ARG A 674 24.83 7.62 -49.99
N LEU A 675 25.38 8.54 -49.20
CA LEU A 675 25.77 9.88 -49.63
C LEU A 675 26.88 9.83 -50.68
N LEU A 676 27.91 8.99 -50.48
CA LEU A 676 28.96 8.79 -51.47
C LEU A 676 28.42 8.21 -52.78
N LYS A 677 27.47 7.27 -52.73
CA LYS A 677 26.80 6.75 -53.94
C LYS A 677 26.03 7.85 -54.66
N MET A 678 25.31 8.71 -53.94
CA MET A 678 24.63 9.87 -54.52
C MET A 678 25.62 10.83 -55.19
N GLU A 679 26.74 11.13 -54.52
CA GLU A 679 27.78 12.02 -55.07
C GLU A 679 28.41 11.42 -56.34
N ILE A 680 28.69 10.11 -56.37
CA ILE A 680 29.17 9.42 -57.57
C ILE A 680 28.16 9.57 -58.72
N VAL A 681 26.85 9.42 -58.46
CA VAL A 681 25.82 9.61 -59.48
C VAL A 681 25.80 11.06 -59.97
N ASN A 682 25.84 12.04 -59.07
CA ASN A 682 25.87 13.46 -59.41
C ASN A 682 27.10 13.81 -60.26
N LEU A 683 28.28 13.35 -59.88
CA LEU A 683 29.53 13.56 -60.63
C LEU A 683 29.47 12.89 -62.00
N ARG A 684 28.91 11.68 -62.11
CA ARG A 684 28.71 11.00 -63.40
C ARG A 684 27.76 11.78 -64.30
N MET A 685 26.65 12.30 -63.77
CA MET A 685 25.71 13.12 -64.53
C MET A 685 26.36 14.43 -64.98
N SER A 686 27.07 15.12 -64.08
CA SER A 686 27.82 16.35 -64.39
C SER A 686 28.85 16.10 -65.49
N HIS A 687 29.64 15.04 -65.36
CA HIS A 687 30.59 14.62 -66.40
C HIS A 687 29.89 14.36 -67.74
N GLN A 688 28.76 13.64 -67.77
CA GLN A 688 28.01 13.41 -68.99
C GLN A 688 27.50 14.71 -69.63
N CYS A 689 26.99 15.65 -68.83
CA CYS A 689 26.56 16.96 -69.33
C CYS A 689 27.74 17.73 -69.95
N MET A 690 28.86 17.82 -69.24
CA MET A 690 30.09 18.45 -69.75
C MET A 690 30.61 17.77 -71.02
N GLN A 691 30.54 16.44 -71.08
CA GLN A 691 30.95 15.67 -72.26
C GLN A 691 30.06 15.96 -73.48
N ARG A 692 28.73 16.09 -73.27
CA ARG A 692 27.81 16.53 -74.34
C ARG A 692 28.13 17.95 -74.80
N GLU A 693 28.41 18.87 -73.88
CA GLU A 693 28.78 20.25 -74.22
C GLU A 693 30.09 20.34 -75.01
N VAL A 694 31.11 19.57 -74.60
CA VAL A 694 32.39 19.47 -75.34
C VAL A 694 32.18 18.87 -76.73
N GLY A 695 31.31 17.86 -76.86
CA GLY A 695 30.92 17.30 -78.16
C GLY A 695 30.22 18.33 -79.06
N ASN A 696 29.33 19.15 -78.48
CA ASN A 696 28.60 20.18 -79.21
C ASN A 696 29.48 21.37 -79.65
N ARG A 697 30.70 21.50 -79.12
CA ARG A 697 31.67 22.54 -79.51
C ARG A 697 32.03 22.47 -80.99
N ALA A 698 32.11 21.28 -81.57
CA ALA A 698 32.39 21.10 -83.00
C ALA A 698 31.23 21.59 -83.87
N ALA A 699 29.99 21.30 -83.48
CA ALA A 699 28.78 21.77 -84.17
C ALA A 699 28.64 23.30 -84.07
N MET A 700 28.85 23.88 -82.87
CA MET A 700 28.84 25.34 -82.71
C MET A 700 29.90 26.04 -83.56
N ARG A 701 31.11 25.47 -83.69
CA ARG A 701 32.14 26.01 -84.59
C ARG A 701 31.69 25.98 -86.05
N GLN A 702 31.01 24.93 -86.49
CA GLN A 702 30.45 24.86 -87.84
C GLN A 702 29.33 25.89 -88.05
N ASP A 703 28.48 26.09 -87.05
CA ASP A 703 27.42 27.09 -87.10
C ASP A 703 27.96 28.52 -87.15
N VAL A 704 29.02 28.84 -86.40
CA VAL A 704 29.69 30.14 -86.49
C VAL A 704 30.18 30.39 -87.93
N VAL A 705 30.89 29.44 -88.53
CA VAL A 705 31.37 29.57 -89.92
C VAL A 705 30.20 29.67 -90.91
N ARG A 706 29.12 28.91 -90.70
CA ARG A 706 27.91 28.99 -91.53
C ARG A 706 27.25 30.36 -91.44
N LEU A 707 27.11 30.90 -90.23
CA LEU A 707 26.52 32.21 -89.97
C LEU A 707 27.41 33.33 -90.52
N GLU A 708 28.73 33.23 -90.39
CA GLU A 708 29.67 34.18 -91.01
C GLU A 708 29.53 34.21 -92.54
N ARG A 709 29.40 33.04 -93.17
CA ARG A 709 29.15 32.95 -94.63
C ARG A 709 27.81 33.56 -95.01
N GLN A 710 26.75 33.29 -94.26
CA GLN A 710 25.42 33.88 -94.50
C GLN A 710 25.45 35.40 -94.32
N LEU A 711 26.08 35.89 -93.26
CA LEU A 711 26.26 37.32 -93.01
C LEU A 711 27.02 37.99 -94.16
N MET A 712 28.09 37.37 -94.67
CA MET A 712 28.82 37.91 -95.81
C MET A 712 27.97 37.93 -97.08
N GLN A 713 27.18 36.89 -97.33
CA GLN A 713 26.23 36.87 -98.46
C GLN A 713 25.17 37.97 -98.35
N GLU A 714 24.61 38.18 -97.17
CA GLU A 714 23.64 39.27 -96.94
C GLU A 714 24.30 40.64 -97.09
N ARG A 715 25.54 40.83 -96.61
CA ARG A 715 26.28 42.08 -96.81
C ARG A 715 26.53 42.38 -98.29
N VAL A 716 26.90 41.36 -99.08
CA VAL A 716 27.05 41.50 -100.55
C VAL A 716 25.71 41.79 -101.21
N ARG A 717 24.63 41.15 -100.77
CA ARG A 717 23.29 41.36 -101.31
C ARG A 717 22.75 42.76 -101.00
N ILE A 718 22.96 43.24 -99.77
CA ILE A 718 22.65 44.62 -99.37
C ILE A 718 23.49 45.58 -100.18
N SER A 719 24.80 45.34 -100.34
CA SER A 719 25.68 46.18 -101.16
C SER A 719 25.19 46.25 -102.61
N ALA A 720 24.81 45.12 -103.21
CA ALA A 720 24.24 45.05 -104.55
C ALA A 720 22.91 45.81 -104.65
N PHE A 721 21.98 45.60 -103.72
CA PHE A 721 20.72 46.35 -103.69
C PHE A 721 20.94 47.84 -103.44
N THR A 722 21.89 48.24 -102.60
CA THR A 722 22.22 49.66 -102.41
C THR A 722 22.84 50.27 -103.67
N SER A 723 23.62 49.50 -104.43
CA SER A 723 24.16 49.94 -105.72
C SER A 723 23.06 50.06 -106.78
N GLU A 724 22.09 49.14 -106.81
CA GLU A 724 20.90 49.21 -107.66
C GLU A 724 19.96 50.36 -107.27
N MET A 725 19.87 50.70 -105.97
CA MET A 725 19.12 51.86 -105.50
C MET A 725 19.85 53.19 -105.80
N ALA A 726 21.19 53.20 -105.81
CA ALA A 726 22.00 54.38 -106.10
C ALA A 726 22.04 54.75 -107.60
N SER A 727 21.85 53.78 -108.50
CA SER A 727 21.69 54.02 -109.94
C SER A 727 20.49 53.25 -110.50
N PRO A 728 19.27 53.84 -110.44
CA PRO A 728 18.07 53.17 -110.91
C PRO A 728 17.98 53.24 -112.45
N LEU A 729 18.44 52.19 -113.14
CA LEU A 729 18.21 52.02 -114.57
C LEU A 729 16.84 51.38 -114.82
N HIS A 730 15.91 52.23 -115.28
CA HIS A 730 14.60 51.95 -115.92
C HIS A 730 13.33 51.91 -115.04
N ILE A 731 12.86 53.14 -114.73
CA ILE A 731 11.51 53.70 -114.94
C ILE A 731 10.29 52.77 -114.74
N HIS A 732 9.70 52.83 -113.52
CA HIS A 732 8.25 52.96 -113.19
C HIS A 732 7.94 52.40 -111.80
N ARG A 733 8.10 53.21 -110.74
CA ARG A 733 7.71 52.84 -109.36
C ARG A 733 6.97 53.97 -108.63
N TRP A 734 6.04 54.65 -109.29
CA TRP A 734 5.11 55.56 -108.61
C TRP A 734 3.70 54.97 -108.69
N ARG A 735 3.28 54.34 -107.60
CA ARG A 735 1.88 54.04 -107.32
C ARG A 735 1.47 54.90 -106.13
N VAL A 736 0.62 55.90 -106.36
CA VAL A 736 -0.01 56.68 -105.29
C VAL A 736 -0.90 55.73 -104.50
N ILE A 737 -0.57 55.49 -103.23
CA ILE A 737 -1.42 54.77 -102.28
C ILE A 737 -2.40 55.80 -101.70
N LEU A 738 -3.69 55.59 -101.93
CA LEU A 738 -4.77 56.38 -101.31
C LEU A 738 -5.00 55.86 -99.88
N GLY A 739 -4.36 56.52 -98.92
CA GLY A 739 -4.62 56.39 -97.49
C GLY A 739 -3.87 57.49 -96.74
N LYS A 740 -4.58 58.42 -96.10
CA LYS A 740 -3.96 59.45 -95.24
C LYS A 740 -3.70 58.86 -93.86
N ASP A 741 -2.46 58.99 -93.39
CA ASP A 741 -2.04 58.61 -92.05
C ASP A 741 -2.81 59.45 -90.99
N PRO A 742 -3.38 58.86 -89.94
CA PRO A 742 -4.09 59.60 -88.90
C PRO A 742 -3.14 60.58 -88.20
N ARG A 743 -3.60 61.83 -87.99
CA ARG A 743 -2.77 62.88 -87.39
C ARG A 743 -2.36 62.48 -85.98
N ARG A 744 -1.11 62.79 -85.58
CA ARG A 744 -0.55 62.50 -84.23
C ARG A 744 -1.52 62.82 -83.08
N TYR A 745 -2.32 63.87 -83.22
CA TYR A 745 -3.37 64.25 -82.27
C TYR A 745 -4.49 63.20 -82.10
N GLU A 746 -4.95 62.57 -83.18
CA GLU A 746 -5.99 61.52 -83.13
C GLU A 746 -5.48 60.26 -82.42
N LEU A 747 -4.21 59.89 -82.65
CA LEU A 747 -3.55 58.83 -81.88
C LEU A 747 -3.46 59.18 -80.40
N ILE A 748 -3.03 60.40 -80.05
CA ILE A 748 -2.95 60.85 -78.66
C ILE A 748 -4.33 60.82 -78.00
N ARG A 749 -5.37 61.28 -78.69
CA ARG A 749 -6.76 61.22 -78.19
C ARG A 749 -7.22 59.78 -77.97
N LYS A 750 -6.85 58.86 -78.85
CA LYS A 750 -7.18 57.43 -78.72
C LYS A 750 -6.40 56.78 -77.58
N ILE A 751 -5.12 57.12 -77.40
CA ILE A 751 -4.30 56.67 -76.27
C ILE A 751 -4.89 57.19 -74.95
N GLN A 752 -5.26 58.47 -74.87
CA GLN A 752 -5.89 59.03 -73.67
C GLN A 752 -7.27 58.40 -73.36
N ALA A 753 -8.07 58.09 -74.39
CA ALA A 753 -9.33 57.39 -74.23
C ALA A 753 -9.11 55.95 -73.73
N LEU A 754 -8.16 55.23 -74.31
CA LEU A 754 -7.78 53.88 -73.89
C LEU A 754 -7.19 53.87 -72.47
N LEU A 755 -6.38 54.87 -72.09
CA LEU A 755 -5.87 55.01 -70.73
C LEU A 755 -6.99 55.26 -69.72
N LYS A 756 -7.97 56.11 -70.04
CA LYS A 756 -9.17 56.30 -69.20
C LYS A 756 -9.99 55.01 -69.09
N GLN A 757 -10.15 54.26 -70.17
CA GLN A 757 -10.82 52.95 -70.16
C GLN A 757 -10.04 51.93 -69.32
N ASN A 758 -8.71 51.91 -69.42
CA ASN A 758 -7.85 51.00 -68.68
C ASN A 758 -7.87 51.33 -67.17
N MET A 759 -7.85 52.61 -66.81
CA MET A 759 -8.04 53.05 -65.42
C MET A 759 -9.41 52.65 -64.88
N ARG A 760 -10.50 52.80 -65.66
CA ARG A 760 -11.84 52.33 -65.26
C ARG A 760 -11.86 50.82 -65.03
N LEU A 761 -11.34 50.03 -65.98
CA LEU A 761 -11.28 48.57 -65.85
C LEU A 761 -10.41 48.12 -64.68
N ASN A 762 -9.31 48.82 -64.40
CA ASN A 762 -8.49 48.54 -63.22
C ASN A 762 -9.21 48.84 -61.91
N VAL A 763 -9.96 49.95 -61.84
CA VAL A 763 -10.80 50.27 -60.67
C VAL A 763 -11.93 49.24 -60.52
N GLU A 764 -12.57 48.82 -61.60
CA GLU A 764 -13.58 47.76 -61.57
C GLU A 764 -13.00 46.42 -61.11
N ARG A 765 -11.82 46.04 -61.62
CA ARG A 765 -11.10 44.84 -61.18
C ARG A 765 -10.73 44.92 -59.70
N LEU A 766 -10.24 46.07 -59.23
CA LEU A 766 -9.92 46.29 -57.82
C LEU A 766 -11.17 46.19 -56.94
N ASN A 767 -12.27 46.80 -57.37
CA ASN A 767 -13.56 46.69 -56.68
C ASN A 767 -14.07 45.24 -56.66
N MET A 768 -13.86 44.48 -57.74
CA MET A 768 -14.22 43.06 -57.81
C MET A 768 -13.33 42.21 -56.88
N ALA A 769 -12.03 42.50 -56.80
CA ALA A 769 -11.11 41.86 -55.87
C ALA A 769 -11.45 42.17 -54.40
N ASN A 770 -11.82 43.42 -54.09
CA ASN A 770 -12.29 43.78 -52.75
C ASN A 770 -13.61 43.07 -52.40
N LYS A 771 -14.57 43.00 -53.34
CA LYS A 771 -15.81 42.22 -53.15
C LYS A 771 -15.53 40.74 -52.95
N LEU A 772 -14.57 40.18 -53.68
CA LEU A 772 -14.13 38.79 -53.52
C LEU A 772 -13.56 38.61 -52.11
N GLN A 773 -12.64 39.47 -51.68
CA GLN A 773 -12.03 39.43 -50.35
C GLN A 773 -13.09 39.58 -49.24
N ASP A 774 -14.06 40.48 -49.39
CA ASP A 774 -15.16 40.63 -48.43
C ASP A 774 -16.07 39.39 -48.43
N SER A 775 -16.31 38.77 -49.59
CA SER A 775 -17.06 37.51 -49.68
C SER A 775 -16.30 36.34 -49.07
N GLU A 776 -14.98 36.29 -49.22
CA GLU A 776 -14.11 35.30 -48.60
C GLU A 776 -14.07 35.48 -47.07
N ARG A 777 -13.98 36.73 -46.58
CA ARG A 777 -14.11 37.04 -45.15
C ARG A 777 -15.49 36.67 -44.61
N LEU A 778 -16.56 36.94 -45.36
CA LEU A 778 -17.91 36.52 -45.00
C LEU A 778 -18.02 34.99 -44.99
N PHE A 779 -17.41 34.30 -45.94
CA PHE A 779 -17.38 32.84 -45.98
C PHE A 779 -16.58 32.25 -44.82
N GLU A 780 -15.42 32.82 -44.49
CA GLU A 780 -14.58 32.48 -43.34
C GLU A 780 -15.35 32.68 -42.02
N THR A 781 -16.02 33.82 -41.87
CA THR A 781 -16.85 34.11 -40.68
C THR A 781 -18.07 33.18 -40.61
N PHE A 782 -18.73 32.86 -41.72
CA PHE A 782 -19.78 31.85 -41.76
C PHE A 782 -19.25 30.45 -41.44
N LYS A 783 -18.07 30.09 -41.94
CA LYS A 783 -17.41 28.80 -41.66
C LYS A 783 -17.04 28.70 -40.18
N ALA A 784 -16.50 29.76 -39.58
CA ALA A 784 -16.26 29.85 -38.14
C ALA A 784 -17.57 29.75 -37.34
N ARG A 785 -18.63 30.43 -37.79
CA ARG A 785 -19.95 30.33 -37.17
C ARG A 785 -20.52 28.92 -37.29
N ILE A 786 -20.40 28.28 -38.44
CA ILE A 786 -20.86 26.90 -38.70
C ILE A 786 -20.09 25.89 -37.85
N LYS A 787 -18.78 26.06 -37.65
CA LYS A 787 -18.00 25.24 -36.69
C LYS A 787 -18.58 25.30 -35.26
N HIS A 788 -19.25 26.39 -34.91
CA HIS A 788 -19.92 26.57 -33.62
C HIS A 788 -21.45 26.37 -33.70
N MET A 789 -21.99 26.04 -34.87
CA MET A 789 -23.39 25.65 -35.01
C MET A 789 -23.51 24.15 -34.73
N PRO A 790 -24.54 23.71 -34.01
CA PRO A 790 -24.79 22.29 -33.80
C PRO A 790 -25.09 21.59 -35.14
N ASP A 791 -24.30 20.57 -35.44
CA ASP A 791 -24.41 19.73 -36.63
C ASP A 791 -25.82 19.08 -36.72
N PRO A 792 -26.35 18.72 -37.89
CA PRO A 792 -27.66 18.05 -38.01
C PRO A 792 -27.77 16.79 -37.12
N SER A 793 -26.67 16.10 -36.86
CA SER A 793 -26.59 15.00 -35.88
C SER A 793 -26.89 15.44 -34.43
N VAL A 794 -26.48 16.65 -34.04
CA VAL A 794 -26.81 17.24 -32.72
C VAL A 794 -28.30 17.59 -32.65
N ARG A 795 -28.91 18.05 -33.75
CA ARG A 795 -30.36 18.29 -33.83
C ARG A 795 -31.15 16.99 -33.69
N GLU A 796 -30.72 15.91 -34.33
CA GLU A 796 -31.34 14.59 -34.18
C GLU A 796 -31.21 14.08 -32.74
N LYS A 797 -30.02 14.19 -32.12
CA LYS A 797 -29.80 13.86 -30.71
C LYS A 797 -30.64 14.71 -29.75
N LEU A 798 -30.85 15.98 -30.05
CA LEU A 798 -31.74 16.84 -29.27
C LEU A 798 -33.21 16.46 -29.47
N CYS A 799 -33.62 16.08 -30.69
CA CYS A 799 -34.97 15.62 -30.97
C CYS A 799 -35.28 14.28 -30.29
N THR A 800 -34.34 13.33 -30.28
CA THR A 800 -34.48 12.08 -29.52
C THR A 800 -34.54 12.37 -28.02
N GLN A 801 -33.67 13.23 -27.49
CA GLN A 801 -33.68 13.60 -26.08
C GLN A 801 -34.92 14.41 -25.67
N GLN A 802 -35.49 15.22 -26.56
CA GLN A 802 -36.77 15.88 -26.38
C GLN A 802 -37.93 14.89 -26.38
N ARG A 803 -37.89 13.85 -27.22
CA ARG A 803 -38.89 12.75 -27.21
C ARG A 803 -38.83 11.99 -25.89
N ILE A 804 -37.63 11.63 -25.41
CA ILE A 804 -37.42 10.98 -24.10
C ILE A 804 -37.93 11.88 -22.97
N ASN A 805 -37.59 13.18 -22.97
CA ASN A 805 -38.10 14.12 -21.98
C ASN A 805 -39.63 14.29 -22.04
N ARG A 806 -40.25 14.22 -23.22
CA ARG A 806 -41.72 14.24 -23.35
C ARG A 806 -42.34 12.98 -22.77
N GLN A 807 -41.76 11.81 -23.00
CA GLN A 807 -42.20 10.55 -22.39
C GLN A 807 -42.06 10.61 -20.86
N GLN A 808 -40.91 11.05 -20.34
CA GLN A 808 -40.71 11.24 -18.89
C GLN A 808 -41.65 12.30 -18.29
N ARG A 809 -41.92 13.40 -19.00
CA ARG A 809 -42.91 14.40 -18.57
C ARG A 809 -44.33 13.84 -18.57
N ASN A 810 -44.67 12.95 -19.50
CA ASN A 810 -45.97 12.28 -19.51
C ASN A 810 -46.05 11.27 -18.37
N GLN A 811 -45.00 10.49 -18.10
CA GLN A 811 -44.90 9.62 -16.92
C GLN A 811 -45.05 10.42 -15.61
N LEU A 812 -44.34 11.54 -15.47
CA LEU A 812 -44.52 12.44 -14.32
C LEU A 812 -45.93 13.03 -14.24
N ARG A 813 -46.62 13.21 -15.37
CA ARG A 813 -48.01 13.71 -15.39
C ARG A 813 -48.99 12.61 -14.96
N VAL A 814 -48.73 11.36 -15.34
CA VAL A 814 -49.46 10.17 -14.86
C VAL A 814 -49.24 10.01 -13.36
N ILE A 815 -47.99 10.01 -12.89
CA ILE A 815 -47.66 9.94 -11.46
C ILE A 815 -48.27 11.13 -10.70
N LYS A 816 -48.26 12.34 -11.25
CA LYS A 816 -48.96 13.49 -10.64
C LYS A 816 -50.47 13.30 -10.59
N ALA A 817 -51.08 12.73 -11.62
CA ALA A 817 -52.51 12.43 -11.63
C ALA A 817 -52.84 11.35 -10.60
N GLU A 818 -52.03 10.30 -10.48
CA GLU A 818 -52.13 9.29 -9.42
C GLU A 818 -52.00 9.93 -8.03
N LEU A 819 -51.06 10.86 -7.84
CA LEU A 819 -50.88 11.61 -6.59
C LEU A 819 -52.08 12.51 -6.29
N ILE A 820 -52.66 13.17 -7.30
CA ILE A 820 -53.89 13.97 -7.14
C ILE A 820 -55.08 13.08 -6.79
N ILE A 821 -55.21 11.90 -7.42
CA ILE A 821 -56.25 10.93 -7.08
C ILE A 821 -56.07 10.49 -5.62
N ASN A 822 -54.85 10.14 -5.21
CA ASN A 822 -54.54 9.80 -3.83
C ASN A 822 -54.82 10.96 -2.85
N GLU A 823 -54.58 12.21 -3.24
CA GLU A 823 -54.94 13.40 -2.46
C GLU A 823 -56.46 13.59 -2.36
N ILE A 824 -57.21 13.30 -3.43
CA ILE A 824 -58.68 13.33 -3.41
C ILE A 824 -59.21 12.21 -2.52
N ASP A 825 -58.65 11.02 -2.61
CA ASP A 825 -58.99 9.90 -1.74
C ASP A 825 -58.69 10.23 -0.27
N LEU A 826 -57.55 10.86 0.03
CA LEU A 826 -57.23 11.36 1.37
C LEU A 826 -58.21 12.45 1.82
N LYS A 827 -58.57 13.40 0.95
CA LYS A 827 -59.58 14.43 1.28
C LYS A 827 -60.96 13.83 1.49
N SER A 828 -61.33 12.78 0.76
CA SER A 828 -62.59 12.05 0.96
C SER A 828 -62.60 11.33 2.31
N ARG A 829 -61.49 10.69 2.69
CA ARG A 829 -61.27 10.11 4.03
C ARG A 829 -61.33 11.20 5.11
N ASP A 830 -60.72 12.35 4.88
CA ASP A 830 -60.77 13.50 5.80
C ASP A 830 -62.18 14.09 5.93
N CYS A 831 -62.97 14.12 4.84
CA CYS A 831 -64.37 14.53 4.88
C CYS A 831 -65.21 13.54 5.70
N LEU A 832 -65.01 12.23 5.54
CA LEU A 832 -65.65 11.22 6.37
C LEU A 832 -65.25 11.36 7.86
N ILE A 833 -63.98 11.65 8.13
CA ILE A 833 -63.49 11.93 9.49
C ILE A 833 -64.13 13.21 10.04
N LYS A 834 -64.23 14.27 9.23
CA LYS A 834 -64.91 15.52 9.62
C LYS A 834 -66.38 15.30 9.87
N GLU A 835 -67.08 14.48 9.09
CA GLU A 835 -68.48 14.10 9.35
C GLU A 835 -68.62 13.32 10.66
N CYS A 836 -67.70 12.41 10.97
CA CYS A 836 -67.64 11.77 12.29
C CYS A 836 -67.39 12.79 13.40
N GLN A 837 -66.51 13.78 13.19
CA GLN A 837 -66.22 14.84 14.17
C GLN A 837 -67.38 15.84 14.32
N THR A 838 -68.12 16.18 13.26
CA THR A 838 -69.28 17.06 13.35
C THR A 838 -70.45 16.37 14.03
N LYS A 839 -70.65 15.06 13.84
CA LYS A 839 -71.57 14.26 14.65
C LYS A 839 -71.22 14.33 16.15
N MET A 840 -69.93 14.26 16.49
CA MET A 840 -69.46 14.44 17.87
C MET A 840 -69.63 15.88 18.39
N LYS A 841 -69.39 16.91 17.55
CA LYS A 841 -69.58 18.32 17.93
C LYS A 841 -71.04 18.75 18.01
N GLN A 842 -71.95 18.18 17.23
CA GLN A 842 -73.39 18.43 17.33
C GLN A 842 -73.95 17.86 18.64
N GLN A 843 -73.41 16.74 19.12
CA GLN A 843 -73.66 16.28 20.50
C GLN A 843 -73.14 17.28 21.54
N GLY A 844 -72.05 18.01 21.27
CA GLY A 844 -71.52 19.07 22.15
C GLY A 844 -72.20 20.46 22.04
N GLN A 845 -72.63 20.92 20.86
CA GLN A 845 -73.20 22.27 20.65
C GLN A 845 -74.69 22.39 21.04
N SER A 846 -75.40 21.26 21.13
CA SER A 846 -76.66 21.21 21.89
C SER A 846 -76.44 21.57 23.36
N GLN A 847 -75.23 21.37 23.91
CA GLN A 847 -74.90 21.79 25.28
C GLN A 847 -74.58 23.30 25.40
N ALA A 848 -74.20 24.02 24.32
CA ALA A 848 -73.70 25.41 24.39
C ALA A 848 -74.63 26.51 23.80
N SER A 849 -75.49 26.20 22.82
CA SER A 849 -76.36 27.21 22.18
C SER A 849 -77.53 27.69 23.06
N LEU A 850 -77.81 26.98 24.14
CA LEU A 850 -78.63 27.48 25.26
C LEU A 850 -78.04 28.73 25.93
N GLU A 851 -76.76 29.06 25.74
CA GLU A 851 -76.08 30.16 26.44
C GLU A 851 -76.12 31.55 25.73
N THR A 852 -76.45 31.69 24.43
CA THR A 852 -76.08 32.91 23.63
C THR A 852 -77.17 33.78 22.98
N VAL A 853 -78.46 33.39 22.97
CA VAL A 853 -79.58 34.27 22.50
C VAL A 853 -79.67 35.59 23.30
N HIS A 854 -78.89 35.68 24.36
CA HIS A 854 -78.75 36.76 25.30
C HIS A 854 -78.29 38.14 24.78
N LYS A 855 -77.88 38.38 23.51
CA LYS A 855 -76.96 39.52 23.23
C LYS A 855 -77.27 40.68 22.24
N ARG A 856 -78.05 40.62 21.14
CA ARG A 856 -77.94 41.70 20.12
C ARG A 856 -79.23 42.16 19.42
N CYS A 857 -79.89 43.13 20.05
CA CYS A 857 -80.90 44.03 19.46
C CYS A 857 -80.32 45.37 18.96
N LEU A 858 -79.01 45.55 18.95
CA LEU A 858 -78.51 46.88 19.30
C LEU A 858 -78.47 47.92 18.18
N GLU A 859 -77.95 47.68 16.98
CA GLU A 859 -77.39 48.84 16.27
C GLU A 859 -77.54 48.82 14.76
N LYS A 860 -78.68 49.36 14.35
CA LYS A 860 -79.03 49.94 13.04
C LYS A 860 -78.68 51.44 13.00
N TYR A 861 -77.48 51.86 13.41
CA TYR A 861 -76.48 52.26 12.41
C TYR A 861 -77.08 53.16 11.31
N THR A 862 -77.56 54.34 11.64
CA THR A 862 -76.84 55.59 11.32
C THR A 862 -76.43 55.83 9.85
N GLU A 863 -77.11 55.33 8.81
CA GLU A 863 -76.70 55.57 7.40
C GLU A 863 -77.48 56.60 6.58
N GLN A 864 -78.34 57.40 7.22
CA GLN A 864 -79.15 58.44 6.57
C GLN A 864 -78.37 59.69 6.05
N TYR A 865 -77.03 59.76 6.00
CA TYR A 865 -76.28 61.04 5.85
C TYR A 865 -75.60 61.37 4.50
N TYR A 866 -75.42 60.49 3.50
CA TYR A 866 -74.82 60.94 2.20
C TYR A 866 -75.42 60.28 0.95
N ALA A 867 -76.75 60.46 0.84
CA ALA A 867 -77.51 60.34 -0.39
C ALA A 867 -76.94 61.28 -1.48
N GLU A 868 -76.42 60.68 -2.55
CA GLU A 868 -76.16 61.28 -3.85
C GLU A 868 -77.39 62.11 -4.28
N LYS A 869 -77.30 63.43 -4.09
CA LYS A 869 -78.27 64.40 -4.61
C LYS A 869 -78.02 64.53 -6.12
N SER A 870 -79.02 64.51 -7.00
CA SER A 870 -80.36 64.98 -6.74
C SER A 870 -81.33 63.84 -6.51
N SER A 871 -81.95 63.94 -5.33
CA SER A 871 -83.35 63.68 -5.16
C SER A 871 -84.12 63.81 -6.49
N VAL A 872 -85.05 62.92 -6.77
CA VAL A 872 -86.16 62.88 -5.84
C VAL A 872 -85.98 61.65 -4.98
N SER A 873 -85.44 61.84 -3.77
CA SER A 873 -86.28 61.83 -2.59
C SER A 873 -87.10 60.53 -2.65
N ALA A 874 -86.82 59.51 -1.88
CA ALA A 874 -86.29 59.52 -0.55
C ALA A 874 -86.27 58.06 -0.10
N TYR A 875 -85.52 57.81 0.97
CA TYR A 875 -85.59 56.61 1.81
C TYR A 875 -85.13 55.31 1.14
N GLY A 876 -83.99 54.74 1.48
CA GLY A 876 -83.23 54.82 2.72
C GLY A 876 -82.91 53.40 3.17
N ASP A 877 -81.82 53.21 3.92
CA ASP A 877 -81.86 52.16 4.93
C ASP A 877 -80.69 51.17 5.06
N CYS A 878 -79.46 51.63 5.34
CA CYS A 878 -78.52 51.00 6.29
C CYS A 878 -77.93 49.56 6.11
N LYS A 879 -76.61 49.52 5.90
CA LYS A 879 -75.56 49.04 6.83
C LYS A 879 -75.55 47.61 7.39
N LYS A 880 -74.37 46.94 7.26
CA LYS A 880 -73.33 46.83 8.33
C LYS A 880 -72.30 45.72 8.01
N ARG A 881 -71.07 46.12 7.68
CA ARG A 881 -69.84 45.30 7.82
C ARG A 881 -69.62 44.91 9.29
N LYS A 882 -68.99 43.76 9.51
CA LYS A 882 -67.74 43.59 10.30
C LYS A 882 -67.45 42.08 10.42
N LEU A 883 -66.34 41.61 9.85
CA LEU A 883 -65.03 41.54 10.51
C LEU A 883 -65.03 40.54 11.67
N SER A 884 -64.56 39.35 11.34
CA SER A 884 -63.93 38.33 12.17
C SER A 884 -63.52 37.26 11.15
N ALA A 885 -62.37 36.63 11.16
CA ALA A 885 -61.28 36.54 12.10
C ALA A 885 -60.17 35.90 11.23
N ASP A 886 -58.93 36.32 11.37
CA ASP A 886 -57.98 35.56 12.20
C ASP A 886 -58.19 34.05 12.06
N GLY A 887 -57.32 33.47 11.27
CA GLY A 887 -57.19 32.04 11.03
C GLY A 887 -55.96 31.89 10.16
N SER A 888 -54.83 31.85 10.86
CA SER A 888 -53.46 31.64 10.38
C SER A 888 -53.31 30.71 9.19
#